data_AF-A0A6N2D1V9-F1
#
_entry.id   AF-A0A6N2D1V9-F1
#
_cell.length_a   1.000
_cell.length_b   1.000
_cell.length_c   1.000
_cell.angle_alpha   90.00
_cell.angle_beta   90.00
_cell.angle_gamma   90.00
#
_symmetry.space_group_name_H-M   'P 1'
#
loop_
_entity.id
_entity.type
_entity.pdbx_description
1 polymer ?
#
loop_
_entity_poly.entity_id
_entity_poly.type
_entity_poly.pdbx_seq_one_letter_code
_entity_poly.pdbx_strand_id
1 'polypeptide(L)'
;MNRNFPSYGLNAQVWIAIESVRRQRPPMRPNCIETRDSGRHREGPSMFSICKSGVRIAGLHTVLALLVLSCPAHADELAARVEVATSLSIQASRLAPQAAAAEIGRDPAALLHWVQRGFDVEGYEGLRRGTRGVMFSGSGNPAELSMLLGEMLDAHGIQWRIATADLDSSEAAAVFSLLADRASFHVGGGPAMPPTYNAATDSRRAQAVRTHVWVQARIDGEWVDLDPTLPLEAGARLKAPDQIASPDDFRRSDTRSVTIQLQYRTTGTDGGVLLTRRMSMEEVSYRNVAISLQRDIATGRFTPTLRIGDLEESGVAFASRGLQELRLEVILGEGRQARTLRSILLMSDAPGGATLDDHHVQISLLLLSGWVTRPWVEGVLSTLVGEMAAALESTARSEGESAVIDSDAERTFAELAPGITGLLALAHASRSDLMTRTIARTMGVRAWWNEPRIIVSTLRRTGSHATVDIDLVANTPDAVPATGMPEIATGAFHVLRGAAELELQRSLLDAVVPEGTRLGAEPLRSRTWHSASNPQAAVFSSELLPPILRNHLRDILSRHNRVIAVPADSDLASFAWIIDGASGHIGPMNGSLVRSAGSHRTSTSGGESFNAAAQRYRSLVSGVIGLLLEHPSDSGIPLGSELCAAQCAVNELAPRVCREDEDRPTLNVATCLAAAAEAEGTARGPVGSLRVGRGGCFRTARPAICGGLIANLTMSGRLEVSVDERSPLAPLWAEVQATPLEQRCTCN
;
A
#
# COMPACT_ATOMS: atom_id res chain seq x y z
N MET A 1 -69.68 -24.24 -1.04
CA MET A 1 -68.75 -24.06 0.09
C MET A 1 -67.60 -25.05 -0.05
N ASN A 2 -66.38 -24.51 -0.04
CA ASN A 2 -65.06 -25.10 0.27
C ASN A 2 -64.63 -26.51 -0.21
N ARG A 3 -63.57 -26.45 -1.04
CA ARG A 3 -62.25 -27.12 -0.97
C ARG A 3 -62.18 -28.62 -0.66
N ASN A 4 -61.64 -29.39 -1.61
CA ASN A 4 -60.57 -30.38 -1.39
C ASN A 4 -59.84 -30.73 -2.69
N PHE A 5 -58.54 -31.03 -2.54
CA PHE A 5 -57.51 -31.33 -3.56
C PHE A 5 -57.82 -32.52 -4.50
N PRO A 6 -57.10 -32.59 -5.64
CA PRO A 6 -56.47 -33.86 -5.98
C PRO A 6 -54.96 -33.75 -6.27
N SER A 7 -54.28 -34.80 -5.84
CA SER A 7 -52.91 -35.25 -6.10
C SER A 7 -52.71 -35.79 -7.52
N TYR A 8 -51.53 -35.55 -8.11
CA TYR A 8 -50.69 -36.41 -9.00
C TYR A 8 -49.51 -35.49 -9.42
N GLY A 9 -48.22 -35.83 -9.47
CA GLY A 9 -47.40 -37.00 -9.24
C GLY A 9 -46.01 -36.71 -9.83
N LEU A 10 -44.94 -37.31 -9.28
CA LEU A 10 -43.69 -37.77 -9.94
C LEU A 10 -42.46 -37.65 -9.01
N ASN A 11 -41.95 -38.82 -8.66
CA ASN A 11 -40.66 -39.06 -8.02
C ASN A 11 -39.52 -38.80 -9.01
N ALA A 12 -38.46 -38.14 -8.54
CA ALA A 12 -37.13 -38.28 -9.11
C ALA A 12 -36.11 -38.31 -7.96
N GLN A 13 -35.71 -39.51 -7.56
CA GLN A 13 -34.50 -39.75 -6.78
C GLN A 13 -33.32 -39.78 -7.76
N VAL A 14 -32.35 -38.88 -7.59
CA VAL A 14 -31.10 -38.91 -8.34
C VAL A 14 -30.06 -39.65 -7.49
N TRP A 15 -29.70 -40.86 -7.92
CA TRP A 15 -28.48 -41.55 -7.51
C TRP A 15 -27.40 -41.23 -8.55
N ILE A 16 -26.28 -40.64 -8.13
CA ILE A 16 -25.08 -40.50 -8.97
C ILE A 16 -24.12 -41.65 -8.60
N ALA A 17 -23.87 -42.51 -9.58
CA ALA A 17 -22.87 -43.56 -9.52
C ALA A 17 -21.48 -42.97 -9.80
N ILE A 18 -20.50 -43.28 -8.96
CA ILE A 18 -19.08 -43.02 -9.21
C ILE A 18 -18.55 -44.21 -10.01
N GLU A 19 -18.34 -44.01 -11.31
CA GLU A 19 -17.76 -45.01 -12.20
C GLU A 19 -16.23 -44.93 -12.18
N SER A 20 -15.59 -46.07 -11.92
CA SER A 20 -14.15 -46.20 -11.72
C SER A 20 -13.38 -46.11 -13.04
N VAL A 21 -12.53 -45.09 -13.20
CA VAL A 21 -11.50 -45.07 -14.24
C VAL A 21 -10.26 -45.82 -13.74
N ARG A 22 -10.09 -47.05 -14.22
CA ARG A 22 -8.86 -47.85 -14.09
C ARG A 22 -7.89 -47.51 -15.24
N ARG A 23 -6.65 -47.16 -14.85
CA ARG A 23 -5.37 -47.21 -15.59
C ARG A 23 -5.10 -46.13 -16.65
N GLN A 24 -4.09 -45.29 -16.39
CA GLN A 24 -2.73 -45.39 -16.96
C GLN A 24 -1.75 -44.59 -16.07
N ARG A 25 -0.64 -45.22 -15.65
CA ARG A 25 0.44 -44.58 -14.87
C ARG A 25 1.53 -44.07 -15.83
N PRO A 26 2.03 -42.84 -15.70
CA PRO A 26 3.41 -42.51 -16.07
C PRO A 26 4.34 -42.60 -14.84
N PRO A 27 5.65 -42.83 -15.03
CA PRO A 27 6.59 -42.99 -13.93
C PRO A 27 7.21 -41.63 -13.56
N MET A 28 7.00 -41.16 -12.34
CA MET A 28 7.91 -40.21 -11.70
C MET A 28 8.08 -40.59 -10.23
N ARG A 29 9.33 -40.87 -9.86
CA ARG A 29 9.77 -41.02 -8.46
C ARG A 29 10.25 -39.66 -7.98
N PRO A 30 9.82 -39.17 -6.81
CA PRO A 30 10.66 -38.31 -5.99
C PRO A 30 11.41 -39.18 -4.98
N ASN A 31 12.72 -38.96 -4.89
CA ASN A 31 13.59 -39.56 -3.88
C ASN A 31 13.21 -39.02 -2.50
N CYS A 32 12.74 -39.89 -1.60
CA CYS A 32 12.86 -39.67 -0.16
C CYS A 32 14.20 -40.25 0.29
N ILE A 33 15.03 -39.41 0.91
CA ILE A 33 16.29 -39.82 1.53
C ILE A 33 15.93 -40.57 2.82
N GLU A 34 16.18 -41.88 2.85
CA GLU A 34 16.20 -42.66 4.10
C GLU A 34 17.52 -42.40 4.83
N THR A 35 17.45 -41.78 6.01
CA THR A 35 18.53 -41.87 6.99
C THR A 35 18.49 -43.27 7.63
N ARG A 36 19.54 -44.04 7.38
CA ARG A 36 19.83 -45.29 8.12
C ARG A 36 20.07 -44.95 9.59
N ASP A 37 19.21 -45.44 10.46
CA ASP A 37 19.54 -45.63 11.87
C ASP A 37 19.35 -47.10 12.25
N SER A 38 20.33 -47.63 12.97
CA SER A 38 20.50 -49.04 13.25
C SER A 38 20.00 -49.38 14.65
N GLY A 39 18.98 -50.23 14.73
CA GLY A 39 18.94 -51.29 15.74
C GLY A 39 17.80 -51.28 16.79
N ARG A 40 17.12 -52.43 16.81
CA ARG A 40 16.35 -53.10 17.88
C ARG A 40 14.84 -52.89 17.97
N HIS A 41 14.18 -54.06 17.94
CA HIS A 41 12.77 -54.40 18.08
C HIS A 41 12.00 -53.75 19.24
N ARG A 42 10.74 -53.36 18.98
CA ARG A 42 9.50 -53.92 19.56
C ARG A 42 8.23 -53.28 18.92
N GLU A 43 7.09 -53.93 19.15
CA GLU A 43 5.85 -53.96 18.37
C GLU A 43 4.91 -52.70 18.49
N GLY A 44 4.32 -52.29 17.35
CA GLY A 44 3.03 -51.56 17.17
C GLY A 44 2.97 -50.03 17.45
N PRO A 45 1.95 -49.27 16.98
CA PRO A 45 1.02 -49.45 15.86
C PRO A 45 1.22 -48.40 14.72
N SER A 46 0.44 -48.54 13.65
CA SER A 46 0.39 -47.72 12.42
C SER A 46 0.58 -46.20 12.59
N MET A 47 1.60 -45.67 11.93
CA MET A 47 1.87 -44.24 11.79
C MET A 47 1.56 -43.81 10.34
N PHE A 48 0.39 -43.20 10.11
CA PHE A 48 0.12 -42.47 8.87
C PHE A 48 0.89 -41.15 8.91
N SER A 49 2.00 -41.09 8.17
CA SER A 49 2.66 -39.81 7.87
C SER A 49 1.84 -39.08 6.80
N ILE A 50 1.12 -38.04 7.22
CA ILE A 50 0.42 -37.13 6.31
C ILE A 50 1.36 -35.95 6.05
N CYS A 51 1.82 -35.82 4.81
CA CYS A 51 2.52 -34.62 4.35
C CYS A 51 1.60 -33.40 4.51
N LYS A 52 1.98 -32.45 5.37
CA LYS A 52 1.24 -31.19 5.64
C LYS A 52 0.91 -30.38 4.37
N SER A 53 1.66 -30.55 3.27
CA SER A 53 1.40 -29.86 2.00
C SER A 53 0.19 -30.42 1.23
N GLY A 54 -0.16 -31.70 1.40
CA GLY A 54 -1.32 -32.32 0.72
C GLY A 54 -2.67 -31.99 1.35
N VAL A 55 -2.68 -31.62 2.65
CA VAL A 55 -3.91 -31.35 3.41
C VAL A 55 -4.57 -30.03 2.99
N ARG A 56 -3.79 -29.02 2.58
CA ARG A 56 -4.32 -27.72 2.17
C ARG A 56 -5.13 -27.79 0.87
N ILE A 57 -4.69 -28.62 -0.09
CA ILE A 57 -5.38 -28.78 -1.38
C ILE A 57 -6.69 -29.55 -1.23
N ALA A 58 -6.74 -30.56 -0.35
CA ALA A 58 -7.96 -31.35 -0.09
C ALA A 58 -9.07 -30.54 0.63
N GLY A 59 -8.70 -29.62 1.53
CA GLY A 59 -9.66 -28.71 2.17
C GLY A 59 -10.34 -27.78 1.17
N LEU A 60 -9.58 -27.22 0.22
CA LEU A 60 -10.08 -26.28 -0.77
C LEU A 60 -11.15 -26.88 -1.70
N HIS A 61 -10.95 -28.10 -2.18
CA HIS A 61 -11.94 -28.80 -3.00
C HIS A 61 -13.25 -29.09 -2.22
N THR A 62 -13.16 -29.29 -0.92
CA THR A 62 -14.33 -29.49 -0.04
C THR A 62 -15.10 -28.17 0.16
N VAL A 63 -14.38 -27.05 0.29
CA VAL A 63 -14.97 -25.71 0.36
C VAL A 63 -15.69 -25.35 -0.95
N LEU A 64 -15.09 -25.62 -2.10
CA LEU A 64 -15.75 -25.45 -3.40
C LEU A 64 -17.06 -26.25 -3.46
N ALA A 65 -17.05 -27.53 -3.04
CA ALA A 65 -18.24 -28.36 -3.05
C ALA A 65 -19.37 -27.83 -2.14
N LEU A 66 -19.03 -27.29 -0.96
CA LEU A 66 -20.01 -26.70 -0.02
C LEU A 66 -20.55 -25.34 -0.50
N LEU A 67 -19.73 -24.53 -1.17
CA LEU A 67 -20.15 -23.27 -1.77
C LEU A 67 -21.12 -23.48 -2.93
N VAL A 68 -20.86 -24.49 -3.79
CA VAL A 68 -21.72 -24.87 -4.92
C VAL A 68 -23.11 -25.31 -4.46
N LEU A 69 -23.22 -25.96 -3.30
CA LEU A 69 -24.49 -26.45 -2.77
C LEU A 69 -25.42 -25.36 -2.22
N SER A 70 -24.90 -24.17 -1.89
CA SER A 70 -25.70 -23.10 -1.25
C SER A 70 -26.01 -21.91 -2.16
N CYS A 71 -25.30 -21.71 -3.28
CA CYS A 71 -25.71 -20.82 -4.38
C CYS A 71 -24.87 -21.08 -5.65
N PRO A 72 -25.34 -21.86 -6.64
CA PRO A 72 -24.51 -22.35 -7.73
C PRO A 72 -23.97 -21.24 -8.66
N ALA A 73 -24.71 -20.13 -8.82
CA ALA A 73 -24.35 -19.08 -9.79
C ALA A 73 -23.05 -18.31 -9.45
N HIS A 74 -22.67 -18.21 -8.16
CA HIS A 74 -21.46 -17.49 -7.73
C HIS A 74 -20.36 -18.43 -7.20
N ALA A 75 -20.71 -19.68 -6.92
CA ALA A 75 -19.75 -20.64 -6.40
C ALA A 75 -18.72 -21.04 -7.45
N ASP A 76 -19.13 -21.24 -8.71
CA ASP A 76 -18.23 -21.61 -9.81
C ASP A 76 -17.24 -20.47 -10.15
N GLU A 77 -17.67 -19.22 -10.04
CA GLU A 77 -16.81 -18.05 -10.23
C GLU A 77 -15.78 -17.92 -9.10
N LEU A 78 -16.23 -18.03 -7.84
CA LEU A 78 -15.33 -17.97 -6.68
C LEU A 78 -14.37 -19.16 -6.67
N ALA A 79 -14.85 -20.35 -7.01
CA ALA A 79 -14.08 -21.57 -7.21
C ALA A 79 -12.92 -21.36 -8.20
N ALA A 80 -13.22 -20.86 -9.40
CA ALA A 80 -12.22 -20.59 -10.42
C ALA A 80 -11.18 -19.56 -9.94
N ARG A 81 -11.63 -18.50 -9.25
CA ARG A 81 -10.74 -17.47 -8.68
C ARG A 81 -9.84 -18.02 -7.57
N VAL A 82 -10.36 -18.90 -6.72
CA VAL A 82 -9.64 -19.58 -5.65
C VAL A 82 -8.59 -20.56 -6.22
N GLU A 83 -8.92 -21.28 -7.29
CA GLU A 83 -7.98 -22.16 -7.99
C GLU A 83 -6.81 -21.37 -8.58
N VAL A 84 -7.09 -20.25 -9.25
CA VAL A 84 -6.06 -19.30 -9.72
C VAL A 84 -5.20 -18.84 -8.54
N ALA A 85 -5.81 -18.36 -7.45
CA ALA A 85 -5.09 -17.93 -6.24
C ALA A 85 -4.22 -19.04 -5.61
N THR A 86 -4.61 -20.31 -5.75
CA THR A 86 -3.83 -21.44 -5.20
C THR A 86 -2.62 -21.75 -6.07
N SER A 87 -2.76 -21.67 -7.40
CA SER A 87 -1.63 -21.86 -8.33
C SER A 87 -0.51 -20.82 -8.10
N LEU A 88 -0.90 -19.62 -7.67
CA LEU A 88 -0.02 -18.51 -7.33
C LEU A 88 0.82 -18.75 -6.06
N SER A 89 0.35 -19.58 -5.12
CA SER A 89 1.07 -19.92 -3.87
C SER A 89 2.46 -20.51 -4.13
N ILE A 90 2.60 -21.28 -5.22
CA ILE A 90 3.86 -21.93 -5.60
C ILE A 90 4.92 -20.88 -5.94
N GLN A 91 4.53 -19.73 -6.52
CA GLN A 91 5.45 -18.66 -6.87
C GLN A 91 5.93 -17.88 -5.63
N ALA A 92 5.09 -17.74 -4.59
CA ALA A 92 5.45 -17.06 -3.36
C ALA A 92 6.62 -17.72 -2.61
N SER A 93 6.77 -19.04 -2.73
CA SER A 93 7.92 -19.75 -2.16
C SER A 93 9.27 -19.36 -2.79
N ARG A 94 9.25 -18.80 -4.01
CA ARG A 94 10.44 -18.27 -4.69
C ARG A 94 10.86 -16.90 -4.19
N LEU A 95 10.05 -16.24 -3.35
CA LEU A 95 10.37 -14.94 -2.76
C LEU A 95 11.29 -15.04 -1.53
N ALA A 96 11.81 -16.23 -1.21
CA ALA A 96 12.84 -16.42 -0.19
C ALA A 96 14.24 -16.32 -0.81
N PRO A 97 15.18 -15.53 -0.24
CA PRO A 97 16.55 -15.42 -0.76
C PRO A 97 17.24 -16.78 -0.94
N GLN A 98 17.01 -17.72 -0.03
CA GLN A 98 17.61 -19.06 -0.08
C GLN A 98 17.08 -19.91 -1.24
N ALA A 99 15.79 -19.76 -1.58
CA ALA A 99 15.18 -20.45 -2.71
C ALA A 99 15.73 -19.90 -4.03
N ALA A 100 15.85 -18.58 -4.15
CA ALA A 100 16.46 -17.93 -5.32
C ALA A 100 17.94 -18.33 -5.47
N ALA A 101 18.70 -18.31 -4.37
CA ALA A 101 20.11 -18.74 -4.37
C ALA A 101 20.28 -20.20 -4.81
N ALA A 102 19.39 -21.10 -4.35
CA ALA A 102 19.43 -22.51 -4.74
C ALA A 102 19.18 -22.72 -6.24
N GLU A 103 18.35 -21.88 -6.87
CA GLU A 103 18.07 -21.93 -8.32
C GLU A 103 19.27 -21.43 -9.16
N ILE A 104 19.95 -20.37 -8.69
CA ILE A 104 21.08 -19.76 -9.40
C ILE A 104 22.36 -20.60 -9.25
N GLY A 105 22.56 -21.22 -8.09
CA GLY A 105 23.76 -21.99 -7.74
C GLY A 105 24.79 -21.20 -6.93
N ARG A 106 25.97 -21.82 -6.72
CA ARG A 106 26.99 -21.37 -5.75
C ARG A 106 27.94 -20.29 -6.27
N ASP A 107 27.88 -19.92 -7.54
CA ASP A 107 28.79 -18.92 -8.13
C ASP A 107 28.49 -17.49 -7.59
N PRO A 108 29.40 -16.87 -6.82
CA PRO A 108 29.20 -15.53 -6.27
C PRO A 108 28.95 -14.46 -7.34
N ALA A 109 29.59 -14.59 -8.51
CA ALA A 109 29.42 -13.63 -9.60
C ALA A 109 28.01 -13.75 -10.21
N ALA A 110 27.50 -14.97 -10.40
CA ALA A 110 26.13 -15.19 -10.86
C ALA A 110 25.08 -14.63 -9.88
N LEU A 111 25.30 -14.82 -8.56
CA LEU A 111 24.43 -14.25 -7.53
C LEU A 111 24.46 -12.72 -7.55
N LEU A 112 25.65 -12.11 -7.66
CA LEU A 112 25.82 -10.67 -7.80
C LEU A 112 25.07 -10.12 -9.03
N HIS A 113 25.30 -10.70 -10.20
CA HIS A 113 24.64 -10.31 -11.46
C HIS A 113 23.12 -10.46 -11.38
N TRP A 114 22.62 -11.49 -10.68
CA TRP A 114 21.18 -11.66 -10.47
C TRP A 114 20.60 -10.53 -9.61
N VAL A 115 21.26 -10.14 -8.52
CA VAL A 115 20.80 -9.01 -7.69
C VAL A 115 20.87 -7.68 -8.47
N GLN A 116 21.98 -7.41 -9.16
CA GLN A 116 22.16 -6.18 -9.94
C GLN A 116 21.11 -6.00 -11.05
N ARG A 117 20.63 -7.10 -11.65
CA ARG A 117 19.65 -7.06 -12.75
C ARG A 117 18.20 -7.21 -12.29
N GLY A 118 17.99 -7.87 -11.15
CA GLY A 118 16.66 -8.22 -10.66
C GLY A 118 15.98 -7.13 -9.82
N PHE A 119 16.74 -6.16 -9.30
CA PHE A 119 16.25 -5.22 -8.31
C PHE A 119 16.61 -3.78 -8.64
N ASP A 120 15.64 -2.88 -8.45
CA ASP A 120 15.86 -1.45 -8.55
C ASP A 120 16.61 -0.92 -7.32
N VAL A 121 17.61 -0.07 -7.55
CA VAL A 121 18.29 0.66 -6.46
C VAL A 121 17.49 1.89 -6.05
N GLU A 122 17.34 2.14 -4.75
CA GLU A 122 16.62 3.30 -4.22
C GLU A 122 17.49 4.17 -3.31
N GLY A 123 17.23 5.48 -3.34
CA GLY A 123 18.05 6.50 -2.68
C GLY A 123 17.54 6.87 -1.29
N TYR A 124 17.61 5.94 -0.34
CA TYR A 124 17.37 6.23 1.08
C TYR A 124 18.39 5.53 1.97
N GLU A 125 18.56 6.01 3.20
CA GLU A 125 19.52 5.47 4.14
C GLU A 125 18.94 4.33 5.00
N GLY A 126 19.81 3.38 5.35
CA GLY A 126 19.61 2.31 6.34
C GLY A 126 18.72 1.13 5.93
N LEU A 127 18.61 0.13 6.80
CA LEU A 127 17.82 -1.10 6.64
C LEU A 127 16.36 -0.84 7.01
N ARG A 128 15.51 -0.56 6.02
CA ARG A 128 14.07 -0.31 6.21
C ARG A 128 13.23 -1.56 5.98
N ARG A 129 13.52 -2.30 4.92
CA ARG A 129 12.68 -3.39 4.40
C ARG A 129 13.19 -4.77 4.80
N GLY A 130 14.49 -4.88 5.04
CA GLY A 130 15.18 -6.16 5.14
C GLY A 130 15.20 -6.92 3.80
N THR A 131 15.85 -8.07 3.77
CA THR A 131 16.03 -8.87 2.53
C THR A 131 14.70 -9.38 1.98
N ARG A 132 13.80 -9.83 2.86
CA ARG A 132 12.42 -10.22 2.51
C ARG A 132 11.66 -9.06 1.88
N GLY A 133 11.78 -7.86 2.44
CA GLY A 133 11.11 -6.69 1.89
C GLY A 133 11.65 -6.33 0.50
N VAL A 134 12.96 -6.43 0.26
CA VAL A 134 13.56 -6.27 -1.08
C VAL A 134 13.01 -7.28 -2.09
N MET A 135 12.91 -8.56 -1.71
CA MET A 135 12.31 -9.61 -2.54
C MET A 135 10.85 -9.28 -2.90
N PHE A 136 10.12 -8.62 -2.00
CA PHE A 136 8.72 -8.27 -2.20
C PHE A 136 8.53 -6.99 -3.01
N SER A 137 9.39 -5.98 -2.84
CA SER A 137 9.32 -4.71 -3.59
C SER A 137 9.99 -4.78 -4.96
N GLY A 138 10.89 -5.75 -5.17
CA GLY A 138 11.78 -5.76 -6.32
C GLY A 138 12.76 -4.59 -6.31
N SER A 139 13.05 -4.03 -5.13
CA SER A 139 13.91 -2.85 -4.99
C SER A 139 14.44 -2.66 -3.57
N GLY A 140 15.63 -2.07 -3.43
CA GLY A 140 16.26 -1.80 -2.15
C GLY A 140 17.34 -0.72 -2.26
N ASN A 141 17.79 -0.20 -1.13
CA ASN A 141 18.97 0.64 -1.11
C ASN A 141 20.26 -0.21 -1.08
N PRO A 142 21.47 0.39 -1.12
CA PRO A 142 22.72 -0.38 -1.07
C PRO A 142 22.88 -1.30 0.12
N ALA A 143 22.44 -0.87 1.31
CA ALA A 143 22.51 -1.70 2.51
C ALA A 143 21.64 -2.96 2.37
N GLU A 144 20.41 -2.82 1.92
CA GLU A 144 19.47 -3.93 1.82
C GLU A 144 19.79 -4.90 0.68
N LEU A 145 20.22 -4.39 -0.47
CA LEU A 145 20.67 -5.21 -1.60
C LEU A 145 21.93 -5.99 -1.23
N SER A 146 22.82 -5.39 -0.44
CA SER A 146 23.99 -6.08 0.13
C SER A 146 23.60 -7.18 1.11
N MET A 147 22.64 -6.91 1.99
CA MET A 147 22.12 -7.93 2.90
C MET A 147 21.46 -9.09 2.12
N LEU A 148 20.72 -8.79 1.05
CA LEU A 148 20.11 -9.80 0.19
C LEU A 148 21.18 -10.69 -0.45
N LEU A 149 22.19 -10.09 -1.09
CA LEU A 149 23.31 -10.83 -1.68
C LEU A 149 24.05 -11.66 -0.62
N GLY A 150 24.29 -11.09 0.57
CA GLY A 150 24.91 -11.78 1.70
C GLY A 150 24.14 -13.03 2.13
N GLU A 151 22.82 -12.93 2.28
CA GLU A 151 21.98 -14.10 2.63
C GLU A 151 21.97 -15.18 1.53
N MET A 152 22.06 -14.78 0.27
CA MET A 152 22.20 -15.71 -0.85
C MET A 152 23.56 -16.43 -0.83
N LEU A 153 24.64 -15.73 -0.47
CA LEU A 153 25.98 -16.33 -0.30
C LEU A 153 26.01 -17.28 0.90
N ASP A 154 25.38 -16.90 2.02
CA ASP A 154 25.27 -17.72 3.23
C ASP A 154 24.53 -19.03 2.96
N ALA A 155 23.49 -19.01 2.12
CA ALA A 155 22.76 -20.21 1.70
C ALA A 155 23.65 -21.26 1.02
N HIS A 156 24.82 -20.86 0.49
CA HIS A 156 25.85 -21.72 -0.10
C HIS A 156 27.10 -21.89 0.76
N GLY A 157 27.03 -21.50 2.04
CA GLY A 157 28.11 -21.58 3.00
C GLY A 157 29.33 -20.71 2.64
N ILE A 158 29.13 -19.63 1.89
CA ILE A 158 30.18 -18.67 1.56
C ILE A 158 30.22 -17.63 2.67
N GLN A 159 31.36 -17.52 3.36
CA GLN A 159 31.55 -16.51 4.40
C GLN A 159 31.48 -15.11 3.78
N TRP A 160 30.73 -14.23 4.40
CA TRP A 160 30.57 -12.86 3.94
C TRP A 160 30.55 -11.87 5.11
N ARG A 161 30.80 -10.60 4.81
CA ARG A 161 30.74 -9.47 5.76
C ARG A 161 30.32 -8.21 5.04
N ILE A 162 29.85 -7.22 5.79
CA ILE A 162 29.46 -5.92 5.25
C ILE A 162 30.66 -4.99 5.24
N ALA A 163 30.81 -4.26 4.14
CA ALA A 163 31.77 -3.19 3.96
C ALA A 163 31.02 -1.87 3.73
N THR A 164 31.46 -0.80 4.38
CA THR A 164 30.85 0.52 4.24
C THR A 164 31.89 1.59 3.99
N ALA A 165 31.57 2.59 3.18
CA ALA A 165 32.38 3.80 3.00
C ALA A 165 31.52 5.05 2.88
N ASP A 166 32.05 6.17 3.37
CA ASP A 166 31.47 7.49 3.16
C ASP A 166 32.00 8.07 1.84
N LEU A 167 31.10 8.25 0.88
CA LEU A 167 31.37 8.92 -0.38
C LEU A 167 31.48 10.44 -0.14
N ASP A 168 32.44 11.08 -0.79
CA ASP A 168 32.44 12.53 -0.89
C ASP A 168 31.32 13.02 -1.84
N SER A 169 31.06 14.32 -1.86
CA SER A 169 29.97 14.88 -2.67
C SER A 169 30.11 14.58 -4.16
N SER A 170 31.34 14.44 -4.68
CA SER A 170 31.59 14.13 -6.09
C SER A 170 31.40 12.64 -6.39
N GLU A 171 31.84 11.77 -5.49
CA GLU A 171 31.64 10.32 -5.56
C GLU A 171 30.15 9.96 -5.45
N ALA A 172 29.45 10.56 -4.48
CA ALA A 172 28.00 10.37 -4.28
C ALA A 172 27.19 10.86 -5.48
N ALA A 173 27.57 12.01 -6.05
CA ALA A 173 26.98 12.53 -7.27
C ALA A 173 27.21 11.60 -8.47
N ALA A 174 28.39 10.98 -8.59
CA ALA A 174 28.70 10.02 -9.64
C ALA A 174 27.87 8.73 -9.49
N VAL A 175 27.79 8.16 -8.28
CA VAL A 175 26.92 7.02 -7.97
C VAL A 175 25.47 7.36 -8.30
N PHE A 176 24.98 8.50 -7.82
CA PHE A 176 23.61 8.92 -8.09
C PHE A 176 23.35 9.13 -9.59
N SER A 177 24.34 9.60 -10.36
CA SER A 177 24.22 9.74 -11.82
C SER A 177 24.19 8.40 -12.56
N LEU A 178 24.79 7.34 -12.00
CA LEU A 178 24.66 5.98 -12.54
C LEU A 178 23.28 5.39 -12.25
N LEU A 179 22.65 5.83 -11.15
CA LEU A 179 21.30 5.42 -10.75
C LEU A 179 20.19 6.26 -11.40
N ALA A 180 20.49 7.51 -11.76
CA ALA A 180 19.54 8.40 -12.38
C ALA A 180 19.35 8.04 -13.87
N ASP A 181 18.12 7.68 -14.23
CA ASP A 181 17.73 7.51 -15.62
C ASP A 181 17.99 8.79 -16.43
N ARG A 182 18.05 8.66 -17.76
CA ARG A 182 18.11 9.80 -18.67
C ARG A 182 16.82 9.88 -19.46
N ALA A 183 16.17 11.03 -19.43
CA ALA A 183 14.96 11.27 -20.20
C ALA A 183 14.93 12.70 -20.73
N SER A 184 14.13 12.91 -21.78
CA SER A 184 13.92 14.22 -22.39
C SER A 184 12.47 14.39 -22.87
N PHE A 185 11.98 15.62 -22.76
CA PHE A 185 10.70 16.02 -23.32
C PHE A 185 10.81 16.32 -24.82
N HIS A 186 9.81 15.91 -25.57
CA HIS A 186 9.64 16.20 -26.99
C HIS A 186 8.29 16.89 -27.24
N VAL A 187 8.30 17.99 -27.99
CA VAL A 187 7.10 18.71 -28.42
C VAL A 187 7.12 18.79 -29.94
N GLY A 188 6.11 18.21 -30.60
CA GLY A 188 6.00 18.22 -32.06
C GLY A 188 7.18 17.55 -32.78
N GLY A 189 7.75 16.50 -32.19
CA GLY A 189 8.88 15.75 -32.75
C GLY A 189 10.26 16.38 -32.55
N GLY A 190 10.37 17.53 -31.88
CA GLY A 190 11.65 18.15 -31.50
C GLY A 190 11.87 18.15 -29.99
N PRO A 191 13.12 18.17 -29.50
CA PRO A 191 13.41 18.30 -28.07
C PRO A 191 12.83 19.62 -27.53
N ALA A 192 12.03 19.52 -26.47
CA ALA A 192 11.23 20.62 -25.98
C ALA A 192 12.08 21.75 -25.37
N MET A 193 13.23 21.43 -24.75
CA MET A 193 14.21 22.36 -24.17
C MET A 193 15.53 21.63 -23.83
N PRO A 194 16.65 22.35 -23.60
CA PRO A 194 17.85 21.74 -23.04
C PRO A 194 17.60 21.15 -21.63
N PRO A 195 18.31 20.07 -21.27
CA PRO A 195 18.20 19.42 -19.97
C PRO A 195 18.52 20.40 -18.84
N THR A 196 17.63 20.55 -17.84
CA THR A 196 17.87 21.46 -16.70
C THR A 196 18.26 20.69 -15.43
N TYR A 197 17.61 19.55 -15.13
CA TYR A 197 17.98 18.78 -13.95
C TYR A 197 19.29 18.00 -14.15
N ASN A 198 20.28 18.34 -13.33
CA ASN A 198 21.53 17.60 -13.18
C ASN A 198 21.53 16.86 -11.83
N ALA A 199 21.28 15.55 -11.89
CA ALA A 199 21.31 14.64 -10.75
C ALA A 199 22.59 14.76 -9.91
N ALA A 200 23.74 15.03 -10.55
CA ALA A 200 25.03 15.19 -9.87
C ALA A 200 25.10 16.43 -8.95
N THR A 201 24.22 17.41 -9.12
CA THR A 201 24.22 18.66 -8.32
C THR A 201 23.19 18.65 -7.19
N ASP A 202 22.34 17.64 -7.12
CA ASP A 202 21.32 17.52 -6.09
C ASP A 202 21.90 17.01 -4.78
N SER A 203 22.40 17.93 -3.96
CA SER A 203 23.05 17.62 -2.67
C SER A 203 22.16 16.83 -1.71
N ARG A 204 20.83 17.00 -1.74
CA ARG A 204 19.92 16.26 -0.86
C ARG A 204 19.89 14.78 -1.24
N ARG A 205 19.89 14.50 -2.53
CA ARG A 205 19.83 13.13 -3.05
C ARG A 205 21.19 12.46 -3.02
N ALA A 206 22.26 13.20 -3.30
CA ALA A 206 23.62 12.76 -3.07
C ALA A 206 23.84 12.37 -1.60
N GLN A 207 23.21 13.06 -0.65
CA GLN A 207 23.27 12.69 0.76
C GLN A 207 22.71 11.28 1.03
N ALA A 208 21.60 10.91 0.38
CA ALA A 208 20.95 9.62 0.61
C ALA A 208 21.76 8.40 0.13
N VAL A 209 22.76 8.61 -0.74
CA VAL A 209 23.71 7.58 -1.20
C VAL A 209 25.12 7.80 -0.64
N ARG A 210 25.28 8.75 0.30
CA ARG A 210 26.60 9.13 0.82
C ARG A 210 27.24 7.97 1.57
N THR A 211 26.47 7.27 2.39
CA THR A 211 26.92 6.04 3.01
C THR A 211 26.70 4.89 2.03
N HIS A 212 27.78 4.46 1.41
CA HIS A 212 27.75 3.35 0.47
C HIS A 212 28.03 2.04 1.17
N VAL A 213 27.27 1.00 0.83
CA VAL A 213 27.32 -0.30 1.48
C VAL A 213 27.39 -1.40 0.43
N TRP A 214 28.31 -2.34 0.62
CA TRP A 214 28.48 -3.52 -0.24
C TRP A 214 28.89 -4.76 0.58
N VAL A 215 28.99 -5.91 -0.08
CA VAL A 215 29.40 -7.18 0.55
C VAL A 215 30.84 -7.50 0.24
N GLN A 216 31.58 -8.03 1.20
CA GLN A 216 32.80 -8.79 0.95
C GLN A 216 32.56 -10.27 1.17
N ALA A 217 32.83 -11.09 0.17
CA ALA A 217 32.69 -12.55 0.24
C ALA A 217 34.06 -13.23 0.24
N ARG A 218 34.18 -14.37 0.92
CA ARG A 218 35.41 -15.15 0.96
C ARG A 218 35.46 -16.14 -0.22
N ILE A 219 36.19 -15.77 -1.27
CA ILE A 219 36.34 -16.55 -2.51
C ILE A 219 37.80 -16.98 -2.60
N ASP A 220 38.04 -18.29 -2.75
CA ASP A 220 39.39 -18.89 -2.77
C ASP A 220 40.30 -18.47 -1.60
N GLY A 221 39.68 -18.22 -0.44
CA GLY A 221 40.35 -17.82 0.79
C GLY A 221 40.56 -16.32 0.96
N GLU A 222 40.35 -15.52 -0.09
CA GLU A 222 40.50 -14.06 -0.12
C GLU A 222 39.16 -13.34 0.03
N TRP A 223 39.19 -12.10 0.52
CA TRP A 223 38.00 -11.24 0.59
C TRP A 223 37.84 -10.47 -0.71
N VAL A 224 36.76 -10.76 -1.43
CA VAL A 224 36.42 -10.13 -2.72
C VAL A 224 35.21 -9.21 -2.53
N ASP A 225 35.33 -7.98 -3.00
CA ASP A 225 34.26 -6.98 -2.97
C ASP A 225 33.17 -7.34 -4.00
N LEU A 226 31.91 -7.35 -3.59
CA LEU A 226 30.72 -7.60 -4.42
C LEU A 226 29.71 -6.47 -4.17
N ASP A 227 29.54 -5.59 -5.15
CA ASP A 227 28.64 -4.42 -5.06
C ASP A 227 27.35 -4.64 -5.85
N PRO A 228 26.22 -4.93 -5.18
CA PRO A 228 24.97 -5.22 -5.86
C PRO A 228 24.26 -3.99 -6.45
N THR A 229 24.79 -2.78 -6.24
CA THR A 229 24.12 -1.53 -6.64
C THR A 229 24.73 -0.83 -7.83
N LEU A 230 26.00 -1.14 -8.11
CA LEU A 230 26.72 -0.61 -9.23
C LEU A 230 26.96 -1.72 -10.24
N PRO A 231 27.00 -1.44 -11.55
CA PRO A 231 27.31 -2.44 -12.59
C PRO A 231 28.81 -2.74 -12.61
N LEU A 232 29.35 -3.16 -11.48
CA LEU A 232 30.74 -3.54 -11.26
C LEU A 232 30.85 -5.06 -11.24
N GLU A 233 31.93 -5.57 -11.83
CA GLU A 233 32.28 -6.99 -11.74
C GLU A 233 32.78 -7.35 -10.34
N ALA A 234 32.73 -8.64 -10.00
CA ALA A 234 33.26 -9.15 -8.73
C ALA A 234 34.74 -8.74 -8.54
N GLY A 235 35.04 -8.17 -7.37
CA GLY A 235 36.36 -7.64 -7.00
C GLY A 235 36.60 -6.18 -7.37
N ALA A 236 35.73 -5.56 -8.20
CA ALA A 236 35.79 -4.13 -8.47
C ALA A 236 35.08 -3.34 -7.36
N ARG A 237 35.59 -2.13 -7.07
CA ARG A 237 35.01 -1.21 -6.08
C ARG A 237 35.28 0.24 -6.46
N LEU A 238 34.39 1.13 -6.02
CA LEU A 238 34.61 2.57 -6.14
C LEU A 238 35.65 3.07 -5.13
N LYS A 239 35.55 2.59 -3.89
CA LYS A 239 36.33 3.09 -2.76
C LYS A 239 36.74 1.95 -1.83
N ALA A 240 37.83 2.13 -1.10
CA ALA A 240 38.20 1.21 -0.04
C ALA A 240 37.18 1.32 1.13
N PRO A 241 36.92 0.22 1.87
CA PRO A 241 36.00 0.28 3.01
C PRO A 241 36.59 1.13 4.14
N ASP A 242 35.77 2.03 4.68
CA ASP A 242 36.08 2.77 5.91
C ASP A 242 35.79 1.89 7.15
N GLN A 243 34.77 1.04 7.06
CA GLN A 243 34.39 0.11 8.13
C GLN A 243 34.01 -1.26 7.56
N ILE A 244 34.20 -2.28 8.39
CA ILE A 244 33.85 -3.67 8.11
C ILE A 244 33.09 -4.20 9.33
N ALA A 245 31.91 -4.78 9.11
CA ALA A 245 31.07 -5.31 10.16
C ALA A 245 30.60 -6.73 9.83
N SER A 246 30.33 -7.52 10.86
CA SER A 246 29.56 -8.75 10.67
C SER A 246 28.11 -8.41 10.27
N PRO A 247 27.40 -9.30 9.58
CA PRO A 247 25.98 -9.08 9.25
C PRO A 247 25.11 -8.75 10.48
N ASP A 248 25.36 -9.43 11.60
CA ASP A 248 24.58 -9.24 12.83
C ASP A 248 24.91 -7.92 13.55
N ASP A 249 26.18 -7.48 13.52
CA ASP A 249 26.56 -6.17 14.05
C ASP A 249 25.93 -5.05 13.22
N PHE A 250 25.93 -5.21 11.89
CA PHE A 250 25.32 -4.25 10.97
C PHE A 250 23.80 -4.13 11.22
N ARG A 251 23.07 -5.26 11.27
CA ARG A 251 21.62 -5.28 11.59
C ARG A 251 21.31 -4.63 12.95
N ARG A 252 22.12 -4.91 13.98
CA ARG A 252 21.92 -4.32 15.32
C ARG A 252 22.16 -2.82 15.35
N SER A 253 23.10 -2.32 14.55
CA SER A 253 23.39 -0.89 14.46
C SER A 253 22.25 -0.08 13.82
N ASP A 254 21.42 -0.74 12.99
CA ASP A 254 20.35 -0.11 12.20
C ASP A 254 18.97 -0.70 12.54
N THR A 255 18.69 -0.83 13.84
CA THR A 255 17.41 -1.37 14.29
C THR A 255 16.32 -0.31 14.20
N ARG A 256 15.43 -0.46 13.22
CA ARG A 256 14.17 0.30 13.14
C ARG A 256 13.05 -0.43 13.85
N SER A 257 12.22 0.33 14.55
CA SER A 257 11.10 -0.22 15.31
C SER A 257 9.79 0.43 14.90
N VAL A 258 8.70 -0.31 15.04
CA VAL A 258 7.34 0.19 14.89
C VAL A 258 6.62 -0.09 16.21
N THR A 259 6.01 0.93 16.78
CA THR A 259 5.11 0.77 17.93
C THR A 259 3.69 1.09 17.49
N ILE A 260 2.80 0.10 17.56
CA ILE A 260 1.38 0.26 17.28
C ILE A 260 0.67 0.46 18.61
N GLN A 261 -0.06 1.56 18.74
CA GLN A 261 -0.82 1.89 19.94
C GLN A 261 -2.27 2.19 19.60
N LEU A 262 -3.20 1.58 20.32
CA LEU A 262 -4.60 1.97 20.32
C LEU A 262 -4.87 2.76 21.59
N GLN A 263 -5.35 3.99 21.43
CA GLN A 263 -5.65 4.91 22.51
C GLN A 263 -7.12 5.32 22.45
N TYR A 264 -7.68 5.68 23.60
CA TYR A 264 -9.05 6.19 23.69
C TYR A 264 -9.09 7.41 24.59
N ARG A 265 -10.11 8.25 24.43
CA ARG A 265 -10.46 9.34 25.36
C ARG A 265 -11.96 9.31 25.62
N THR A 266 -12.38 9.52 26.87
CA THR A 266 -13.80 9.61 27.24
C THR A 266 -14.15 10.98 27.80
N THR A 267 -15.44 11.29 27.90
CA THR A 267 -15.94 12.43 28.65
C THR A 267 -15.44 12.34 30.10
N GLY A 268 -14.71 13.36 30.53
CA GLY A 268 -14.23 13.49 31.91
C GLY A 268 -12.95 12.71 32.26
N THR A 269 -12.30 12.01 31.32
CA THR A 269 -10.96 11.44 31.54
C THR A 269 -10.02 11.77 30.39
N ASP A 270 -8.73 11.89 30.67
CA ASP A 270 -7.71 12.15 29.65
C ASP A 270 -7.52 10.97 28.67
N GLY A 271 -8.16 9.84 28.95
CA GLY A 271 -8.03 8.63 28.16
C GLY A 271 -6.96 7.67 28.66
N GLY A 272 -6.60 6.70 27.82
CA GLY A 272 -5.58 5.71 28.13
C GLY A 272 -5.12 4.91 26.90
N VAL A 273 -4.09 4.11 27.09
CA VAL A 273 -3.60 3.15 26.08
C VAL A 273 -4.35 1.83 26.29
N LEU A 274 -5.12 1.41 25.29
CA LEU A 274 -5.84 0.13 25.29
C LEU A 274 -4.92 -1.02 24.89
N LEU A 275 -4.04 -0.78 23.93
CA LEU A 275 -3.15 -1.77 23.37
C LEU A 275 -1.85 -1.09 22.93
N THR A 276 -0.71 -1.69 23.21
CA THR A 276 0.60 -1.20 22.74
C THR A 276 1.49 -2.38 22.39
N ARG A 277 1.97 -2.41 21.15
CA ARG A 277 2.91 -3.44 20.69
C ARG A 277 4.09 -2.79 19.99
N ARG A 278 5.30 -3.01 20.50
CA ARG A 278 6.56 -2.64 19.84
C ARG A 278 7.13 -3.84 19.12
N MET A 279 7.51 -3.66 17.86
CA MET A 279 8.08 -4.68 16.98
C MET A 279 9.23 -4.07 16.17
N SER A 280 10.05 -4.92 15.56
CA SER A 280 10.96 -4.51 14.49
C SER A 280 10.17 -4.19 13.22
N MET A 281 10.74 -3.37 12.35
CA MET A 281 10.15 -3.08 11.03
C MET A 281 9.97 -4.36 10.19
N GLU A 282 10.95 -5.27 10.24
CA GLU A 282 10.93 -6.54 9.51
C GLU A 282 9.78 -7.47 9.92
N GLU A 283 9.44 -7.50 11.22
CA GLU A 283 8.34 -8.33 11.74
C GLU A 283 6.97 -7.90 11.20
N VAL A 284 6.77 -6.61 10.93
CA VAL A 284 5.46 -6.04 10.58
C VAL A 284 5.31 -5.68 9.10
N SER A 285 6.41 -5.34 8.42
CA SER A 285 6.38 -4.96 7.01
C SER A 285 5.81 -6.08 6.14
N TYR A 286 4.94 -5.70 5.21
CA TYR A 286 4.24 -6.61 4.30
C TYR A 286 3.41 -7.68 5.01
N ARG A 287 2.96 -7.41 6.24
CA ARG A 287 1.98 -8.22 6.96
C ARG A 287 0.74 -7.41 7.26
N ASN A 288 -0.40 -8.08 7.30
CA ASN A 288 -1.63 -7.47 7.80
C ASN A 288 -1.59 -7.47 9.34
N VAL A 289 -1.68 -6.28 9.94
CA VAL A 289 -1.90 -6.13 11.38
C VAL A 289 -3.38 -5.88 11.60
N ALA A 290 -4.09 -6.88 12.09
CA ALA A 290 -5.51 -6.80 12.37
C ALA A 290 -5.74 -6.41 13.84
N ILE A 291 -6.52 -5.37 14.10
CA ILE A 291 -7.01 -5.00 15.43
C ILE A 291 -8.53 -5.14 15.43
N SER A 292 -9.06 -6.10 16.17
CA SER A 292 -10.50 -6.25 16.37
C SER A 292 -10.92 -5.64 17.71
N LEU A 293 -12.11 -5.03 17.75
CA LEU A 293 -12.75 -4.54 18.97
C LEU A 293 -14.04 -5.32 19.13
N GLN A 294 -14.00 -6.34 19.98
CA GLN A 294 -15.15 -7.18 20.24
C GLN A 294 -15.88 -6.69 21.48
N ARG A 295 -17.19 -6.50 21.35
CA ARG A 295 -18.07 -6.16 22.48
C ARG A 295 -18.42 -7.43 23.25
N ASP A 296 -18.12 -7.44 24.54
CA ASP A 296 -18.66 -8.41 25.48
C ASP A 296 -20.12 -8.05 25.76
N ILE A 297 -21.04 -8.95 25.41
CA ILE A 297 -22.49 -8.74 25.56
C ILE A 297 -22.89 -8.63 27.04
N ALA A 298 -22.23 -9.39 27.92
CA ALA A 298 -22.55 -9.42 29.33
C ALA A 298 -22.13 -8.12 30.04
N THR A 299 -20.95 -7.59 29.70
CA THR A 299 -20.41 -6.38 30.36
C THR A 299 -20.64 -5.10 29.57
N GLY A 300 -20.96 -5.21 28.28
CA GLY A 300 -21.04 -4.10 27.34
C GLY A 300 -19.69 -3.43 27.05
N ARG A 301 -18.57 -4.01 27.51
CA ARG A 301 -17.21 -3.49 27.31
C ARG A 301 -16.62 -4.02 26.01
N PHE A 302 -15.67 -3.29 25.45
CA PHE A 302 -14.91 -3.69 24.28
C PHE A 302 -13.51 -4.11 24.70
N THR A 303 -13.02 -5.23 24.15
CA THR A 303 -11.64 -5.68 24.31
C THR A 303 -10.95 -5.59 22.94
N PRO A 304 -9.87 -4.82 22.80
CA PRO A 304 -9.06 -4.85 21.59
C PRO A 304 -8.26 -6.15 21.53
N THR A 305 -8.16 -6.76 20.35
CA THR A 305 -7.25 -7.87 20.10
C THR A 305 -6.44 -7.56 18.85
N LEU A 306 -5.11 -7.56 18.98
CA LEU A 306 -4.17 -7.41 17.87
C LEU A 306 -3.75 -8.79 17.37
N ARG A 307 -3.76 -8.98 16.04
CA ARG A 307 -3.35 -10.20 15.34
C ARG A 307 -2.34 -9.88 14.25
N ILE A 308 -1.23 -10.61 14.20
CA ILE A 308 -0.16 -10.49 13.19
C ILE A 308 0.37 -11.89 12.85
N GLY A 309 -0.11 -12.48 11.76
CA GLY A 309 0.11 -13.90 11.48
C GLY A 309 -0.42 -14.75 12.65
N ASP A 310 0.43 -15.59 13.22
CA ASP A 310 0.08 -16.45 14.37
C ASP A 310 0.12 -15.75 15.73
N LEU A 311 0.64 -14.51 15.79
CA LEU A 311 0.68 -13.74 17.02
C LEU A 311 -0.71 -13.14 17.30
N GLU A 312 -1.22 -13.36 18.50
CA GLU A 312 -2.45 -12.74 19.02
C GLU A 312 -2.22 -12.14 20.41
N GLU A 313 -2.66 -10.90 20.62
CA GLU A 313 -2.50 -10.19 21.90
C GLU A 313 -3.75 -9.38 22.22
N SER A 314 -4.35 -9.62 23.39
CA SER A 314 -5.49 -8.85 23.89
C SER A 314 -5.05 -7.65 24.71
N GLY A 315 -5.70 -6.51 24.48
CA GLY A 315 -5.52 -5.27 25.22
C GLY A 315 -6.43 -5.15 26.44
N VAL A 316 -6.50 -3.94 26.98
CA VAL A 316 -7.33 -3.61 28.15
C VAL A 316 -8.77 -3.36 27.72
N ALA A 317 -9.71 -4.05 28.34
CA ALA A 317 -11.14 -3.83 28.09
C ALA A 317 -11.57 -2.42 28.51
N PHE A 318 -12.42 -1.74 27.73
CA PHE A 318 -12.92 -0.39 28.03
C PHE A 318 -14.43 -0.27 27.79
N ALA A 319 -15.07 0.70 28.46
CA ALA A 319 -16.48 1.01 28.24
C ALA A 319 -16.63 2.00 27.08
N SER A 320 -17.57 1.75 26.17
CA SER A 320 -17.84 2.68 25.06
C SER A 320 -18.64 3.93 25.47
N ARG A 321 -19.31 3.89 26.64
CA ARG A 321 -20.11 5.02 27.11
C ARG A 321 -19.20 6.22 27.37
N GLY A 322 -19.53 7.35 26.74
CA GLY A 322 -18.76 8.57 26.87
C GLY A 322 -17.51 8.62 25.99
N LEU A 323 -17.32 7.68 25.06
CA LEU A 323 -16.17 7.70 24.17
C LEU A 323 -16.20 8.96 23.30
N GLN A 324 -15.17 9.80 23.46
CA GLN A 324 -14.98 11.00 22.65
C GLN A 324 -14.06 10.74 21.47
N GLU A 325 -13.04 9.91 21.69
CA GLU A 325 -12.01 9.66 20.69
C GLU A 325 -11.50 8.22 20.80
N LEU A 326 -11.39 7.55 19.66
CA LEU A 326 -10.60 6.33 19.50
C LEU A 326 -9.53 6.62 18.46
N ARG A 327 -8.28 6.42 18.82
CA ARG A 327 -7.12 6.80 18.01
C ARG A 327 -6.15 5.64 17.89
N LEU A 328 -5.68 5.44 16.67
CA LEU A 328 -4.56 4.58 16.35
C LEU A 328 -3.30 5.43 16.19
N GLU A 329 -2.25 5.13 16.94
CA GLU A 329 -0.93 5.73 16.76
C GLU A 329 0.06 4.68 16.28
N VAL A 330 0.79 4.99 15.21
CA VAL A 330 1.92 4.20 14.73
C VAL A 330 3.18 5.02 14.89
N ILE A 331 4.05 4.59 15.80
CA ILE A 331 5.30 5.29 16.13
C ILE A 331 6.44 4.55 15.43
N LEU A 332 7.01 5.21 14.42
CA LEU A 332 8.19 4.73 13.69
C LEU A 332 9.44 5.22 14.42
N GLY A 333 10.22 4.31 14.98
CA GLY A 333 11.47 4.60 15.67
C GLY A 333 12.68 4.29 14.79
N GLU A 334 13.58 5.26 14.65
CA GLU A 334 14.86 5.17 13.94
C GLU A 334 15.97 5.69 14.87
N GLY A 335 16.68 4.77 15.51
CA GLY A 335 17.66 5.11 16.55
C GLY A 335 17.04 5.89 17.71
N ARG A 336 17.47 7.15 17.89
CA ARG A 336 16.93 8.07 18.92
C ARG A 336 15.75 8.91 18.44
N GLN A 337 15.47 8.91 17.15
CA GLN A 337 14.37 9.66 16.57
C GLN A 337 13.13 8.78 16.53
N ALA A 338 11.97 9.37 16.81
CA ALA A 338 10.69 8.70 16.68
C ALA A 338 9.72 9.64 15.99
N ARG A 339 8.96 9.10 15.04
CA ARG A 339 7.88 9.80 14.34
C ARG A 339 6.57 9.12 14.64
N THR A 340 5.61 9.89 15.15
CA THR A 340 4.28 9.39 15.49
C THR A 340 3.28 9.74 14.40
N LEU A 341 2.74 8.72 13.75
CA LEU A 341 1.64 8.81 12.81
C LEU A 341 0.34 8.53 13.58
N ARG A 342 -0.70 9.36 13.40
CA ARG A 342 -1.97 9.26 14.16
C ARG A 342 -3.16 9.17 13.21
N SER A 343 -3.93 8.09 13.28
CA SER A 343 -5.25 7.96 12.64
C SER A 343 -6.35 8.05 13.69
N ILE A 344 -7.33 8.93 13.47
CA ILE A 344 -8.50 9.04 14.34
C ILE A 344 -9.58 8.12 13.78
N LEU A 345 -9.81 7.01 14.47
CA LEU A 345 -10.76 5.97 14.05
C LEU A 345 -12.20 6.36 14.36
N LEU A 346 -12.40 7.05 15.49
CA LEU A 346 -13.70 7.57 15.90
C LEU A 346 -13.49 8.90 16.63
N MET A 347 -14.33 9.89 16.31
CA MET A 347 -14.40 11.15 17.03
C MET A 347 -15.86 11.53 17.25
N SER A 348 -16.20 11.96 18.46
CA SER A 348 -17.54 12.44 18.80
C SER A 348 -17.50 13.82 19.41
N ASP A 349 -18.28 14.72 18.81
CA ASP A 349 -18.52 16.08 19.32
C ASP A 349 -19.71 16.16 20.28
N ALA A 350 -20.52 15.11 20.37
CA ALA A 350 -21.68 15.13 21.24
C ALA A 350 -21.24 15.42 22.70
N PRO A 351 -21.93 16.31 23.44
CA PRO A 351 -21.59 16.65 24.83
C PRO A 351 -21.54 15.43 25.77
N GLY A 352 -22.15 14.31 25.38
CA GLY A 352 -22.12 13.02 26.09
C GLY A 352 -21.14 11.99 25.54
N GLY A 353 -20.32 12.33 24.53
CA GLY A 353 -19.56 11.37 23.74
C GLY A 353 -20.44 10.56 22.78
N ALA A 354 -19.82 9.76 21.92
CA ALA A 354 -20.53 8.77 21.13
C ALA A 354 -20.63 7.49 21.96
N THR A 355 -21.72 6.76 21.77
CA THR A 355 -21.72 5.34 22.05
C THR A 355 -21.20 4.64 20.80
N LEU A 356 -20.15 3.83 20.95
CA LEU A 356 -19.90 2.76 19.98
C LEU A 356 -21.08 1.78 20.13
N ASP A 357 -22.11 2.02 19.31
CA ASP A 357 -23.23 1.10 19.12
C ASP A 357 -22.84 -0.06 18.19
N ASP A 358 -21.61 -0.02 17.66
CA ASP A 358 -21.05 -1.06 16.82
C ASP A 358 -20.86 -2.35 17.62
N HIS A 359 -21.35 -3.46 17.08
CA HIS A 359 -21.11 -4.78 17.68
C HIS A 359 -19.65 -5.21 17.50
N HIS A 360 -19.05 -4.77 16.39
CA HIS A 360 -17.71 -5.13 16.00
C HIS A 360 -17.07 -4.01 15.17
N VAL A 361 -15.84 -3.67 15.50
CA VAL A 361 -14.98 -2.81 14.70
C VAL A 361 -13.71 -3.57 14.38
N GLN A 362 -13.43 -3.75 13.10
CA GLN A 362 -12.21 -4.34 12.60
C GLN A 362 -11.36 -3.25 11.97
N ILE A 363 -10.11 -3.16 12.36
CA ILE A 363 -9.10 -2.29 11.77
C ILE A 363 -8.00 -3.20 11.22
N SER A 364 -7.57 -2.96 9.99
CA SER A 364 -6.39 -3.61 9.43
C SER A 364 -5.39 -2.54 9.06
N LEU A 365 -4.14 -2.74 9.46
CA LEU A 365 -3.01 -1.92 9.07
C LEU A 365 -2.11 -2.74 8.17
N LEU A 366 -1.90 -2.26 6.94
CA LEU A 366 -0.89 -2.78 6.05
C LEU A 366 0.28 -1.81 6.02
N LEU A 367 1.40 -2.21 6.64
CA LEU A 367 2.64 -1.44 6.65
C LEU A 367 3.53 -1.89 5.50
N LEU A 368 3.83 -0.99 4.56
CA LEU A 368 4.59 -1.32 3.36
C LEU A 368 5.81 -0.41 3.31
N SER A 369 6.97 -1.00 3.54
CA SER A 369 8.24 -0.27 3.52
C SER A 369 8.73 0.04 2.09
N GLY A 370 8.07 -0.50 1.06
CA GLY A 370 8.39 -0.32 -0.35
C GLY A 370 7.22 -0.64 -1.28
N TRP A 371 7.57 -0.89 -2.54
CA TRP A 371 6.61 -1.30 -3.56
C TRP A 371 6.00 -2.66 -3.26
N VAL A 372 4.87 -2.89 -3.89
CA VAL A 372 4.09 -4.11 -3.94
C VAL A 372 4.25 -4.66 -5.36
N THR A 373 4.92 -5.80 -5.47
CA THR A 373 5.08 -6.51 -6.74
C THR A 373 3.97 -7.52 -6.92
N ARG A 374 3.67 -7.85 -8.19
CA ARG A 374 2.68 -8.87 -8.55
C ARG A 374 2.96 -10.21 -7.85
N PRO A 375 4.18 -10.80 -7.89
CA PRO A 375 4.44 -12.07 -7.22
C PRO A 375 4.11 -12.04 -5.72
N TRP A 376 4.34 -10.91 -5.05
CA TRP A 376 3.99 -10.75 -3.65
C TRP A 376 2.48 -10.66 -3.44
N VAL A 377 1.75 -9.85 -4.23
CA VAL A 377 0.29 -9.74 -4.15
C VAL A 377 -0.34 -11.12 -4.32
N GLU A 378 0.11 -11.86 -5.33
CA GLU A 378 -0.34 -13.20 -5.65
C GLU A 378 -0.13 -14.18 -4.48
N GLY A 379 1.03 -14.10 -3.81
CA GLY A 379 1.32 -14.90 -2.62
C GLY A 379 0.48 -14.55 -1.39
N VAL A 380 0.27 -13.26 -1.13
CA VAL A 380 -0.56 -12.79 -0.01
C VAL A 380 -2.04 -13.09 -0.26
N LEU A 381 -2.52 -12.86 -1.48
CA LEU A 381 -3.89 -13.17 -1.89
C LEU A 381 -4.21 -14.64 -1.65
N SER A 382 -3.32 -15.54 -2.06
CA SER A 382 -3.46 -16.99 -1.81
C SER A 382 -3.67 -17.32 -0.34
N THR A 383 -2.90 -16.67 0.54
CA THR A 383 -2.96 -16.89 2.00
C THR A 383 -4.28 -16.35 2.57
N LEU A 384 -4.62 -15.10 2.26
CA LEU A 384 -5.85 -14.46 2.76
C LEU A 384 -7.12 -15.19 2.28
N VAL A 385 -7.15 -15.59 1.01
CA VAL A 385 -8.27 -16.36 0.45
C VAL A 385 -8.40 -17.72 1.13
N GLY A 386 -7.28 -18.40 1.41
CA GLY A 386 -7.27 -19.66 2.13
C GLY A 386 -7.82 -19.54 3.57
N GLU A 387 -7.44 -18.48 4.29
CA GLU A 387 -7.96 -18.18 5.63
C GLU A 387 -9.46 -17.89 5.63
N MET A 388 -9.93 -17.08 4.67
CA MET A 388 -11.35 -16.76 4.53
C MET A 388 -12.19 -17.97 4.12
N ALA A 389 -11.66 -18.82 3.24
CA ALA A 389 -12.28 -20.09 2.87
C ALA A 389 -12.45 -21.00 4.09
N ALA A 390 -11.42 -21.12 4.94
CA ALA A 390 -11.47 -21.90 6.17
C ALA A 390 -12.48 -21.34 7.19
N ALA A 391 -12.57 -20.02 7.33
CA ALA A 391 -13.57 -19.37 8.17
C ALA A 391 -15.00 -19.64 7.68
N LEU A 392 -15.26 -19.50 6.37
CA LEU A 392 -16.56 -19.83 5.77
C LEU A 392 -16.93 -21.31 5.99
N GLU A 393 -15.97 -22.22 5.91
CA GLU A 393 -16.19 -23.64 6.16
C GLU A 393 -16.54 -23.93 7.63
N SER A 394 -15.83 -23.27 8.55
CA SER A 394 -16.11 -23.35 10.00
C SER A 394 -17.55 -22.95 10.31
N THR A 395 -18.00 -21.83 9.73
CA THR A 395 -19.39 -21.36 9.84
C THR A 395 -20.39 -22.34 9.27
N ALA A 396 -20.15 -22.82 8.04
CA ALA A 396 -21.09 -23.71 7.36
C ALA A 396 -21.31 -25.03 8.15
N ARG A 397 -20.30 -25.47 8.92
CA ARG A 397 -20.42 -26.64 9.80
C ARG A 397 -21.20 -26.35 11.08
N SER A 398 -21.15 -25.13 11.63
CA SER A 398 -21.86 -24.79 12.88
C SER A 398 -23.37 -24.62 12.69
N GLU A 399 -23.81 -24.22 11.49
CA GLU A 399 -25.24 -24.05 11.15
C GLU A 399 -26.08 -25.33 11.35
N GLY A 400 -25.45 -26.51 11.34
CA GLY A 400 -26.14 -27.79 11.54
C GLY A 400 -26.50 -28.10 13.00
N GLU A 401 -25.90 -27.42 13.99
CA GLU A 401 -25.94 -27.85 15.39
C GLU A 401 -26.66 -26.87 16.35
N SER A 402 -26.89 -25.60 15.97
CA SER A 402 -27.44 -24.59 16.89
C SER A 402 -28.55 -23.74 16.27
N ALA A 403 -29.64 -23.53 17.02
CA ALA A 403 -30.75 -22.65 16.63
C ALA A 403 -30.51 -21.15 16.91
N VAL A 404 -29.29 -20.76 17.30
CA VAL A 404 -28.94 -19.37 17.64
C VAL A 404 -28.29 -18.67 16.44
N ILE A 405 -29.13 -18.17 15.54
CA ILE A 405 -28.72 -17.57 14.26
C ILE A 405 -27.83 -16.32 14.42
N ASP A 406 -28.04 -15.52 15.47
CA ASP A 406 -27.33 -14.24 15.62
C ASP A 406 -25.87 -14.40 16.07
N SER A 407 -25.56 -15.36 16.94
CA SER A 407 -24.19 -15.56 17.45
C SER A 407 -23.23 -16.09 16.39
N ASP A 408 -23.75 -16.91 15.46
CA ASP A 408 -22.95 -17.50 14.39
C ASP A 408 -22.64 -16.45 13.32
N ALA A 409 -23.57 -15.52 13.07
CA ALA A 409 -23.36 -14.36 12.21
C ALA A 409 -22.27 -13.42 12.72
N GLU A 410 -22.28 -13.12 14.02
CA GLU A 410 -21.26 -12.27 14.63
C GLU A 410 -19.89 -12.96 14.62
N ARG A 411 -19.84 -14.28 14.89
CA ARG A 411 -18.59 -15.06 14.84
C ARG A 411 -18.01 -15.10 13.42
N THR A 412 -18.84 -15.44 12.44
CA THR A 412 -18.44 -15.49 11.02
C THR A 412 -17.90 -14.14 10.56
N PHE A 413 -18.58 -13.06 10.95
CA PHE A 413 -18.11 -11.72 10.64
C PHE A 413 -16.76 -11.42 11.29
N ALA A 414 -16.57 -11.73 12.57
CA ALA A 414 -15.31 -11.53 13.27
C ALA A 414 -14.16 -12.34 12.67
N GLU A 415 -14.44 -13.53 12.11
CA GLU A 415 -13.43 -14.37 11.44
C GLU A 415 -13.08 -13.86 10.04
N LEU A 416 -14.06 -13.34 9.27
CA LEU A 416 -13.84 -12.86 7.90
C LEU A 416 -13.36 -11.41 7.82
N ALA A 417 -13.72 -10.57 8.78
CA ALA A 417 -13.43 -9.14 8.76
C ALA A 417 -11.93 -8.81 8.61
N PRO A 418 -10.99 -9.49 9.30
CA PRO A 418 -9.56 -9.28 9.10
C PRO A 418 -9.11 -9.55 7.65
N GLY A 419 -9.62 -10.62 7.05
CA GLY A 419 -9.32 -10.99 5.66
C GLY A 419 -9.85 -9.96 4.67
N ILE A 420 -11.11 -9.53 4.81
CA ILE A 420 -11.75 -8.51 3.96
C ILE A 420 -10.98 -7.19 4.02
N THR A 421 -10.72 -6.68 5.22
CA THR A 421 -10.03 -5.40 5.41
C THR A 421 -8.57 -5.48 4.94
N GLY A 422 -7.89 -6.61 5.16
CA GLY A 422 -6.55 -6.87 4.63
C GLY A 422 -6.51 -6.91 3.10
N LEU A 423 -7.45 -7.59 2.46
CA LEU A 423 -7.57 -7.63 0.99
C LEU A 423 -7.85 -6.25 0.41
N LEU A 424 -8.68 -5.44 1.06
CA LEU A 424 -8.97 -4.08 0.62
C LEU A 424 -7.71 -3.20 0.66
N ALA A 425 -6.94 -3.27 1.74
CA ALA A 425 -5.67 -2.54 1.86
C ALA A 425 -4.65 -3.03 0.81
N LEU A 426 -4.61 -4.33 0.53
CA LEU A 426 -3.77 -4.93 -0.50
C LEU A 426 -4.16 -4.46 -1.92
N ALA A 427 -5.46 -4.44 -2.23
CA ALA A 427 -5.98 -3.98 -3.51
C ALA A 427 -5.63 -2.50 -3.75
N HIS A 428 -5.81 -1.68 -2.72
CA HIS A 428 -5.37 -0.30 -2.74
C HIS A 428 -3.87 -0.17 -3.00
N ALA A 429 -3.03 -0.86 -2.22
CA ALA A 429 -1.57 -0.78 -2.36
C ALA A 429 -1.09 -1.16 -3.77
N SER A 430 -1.62 -2.27 -4.29
CA SER A 430 -1.24 -2.80 -5.61
C SER A 430 -1.59 -1.82 -6.74
N ARG A 431 -2.83 -1.31 -6.76
CA ARG A 431 -3.26 -0.32 -7.77
C ARG A 431 -2.55 1.02 -7.61
N SER A 432 -2.39 1.50 -6.37
CA SER A 432 -1.66 2.74 -6.05
C SER A 432 -0.23 2.70 -6.58
N ASP A 433 0.47 1.57 -6.42
CA ASP A 433 1.84 1.42 -6.90
C ASP A 433 1.94 1.36 -8.41
N LEU A 434 1.07 0.60 -9.05
CA LEU A 434 1.05 0.53 -10.50
C LEU A 434 0.79 1.92 -11.09
N MET A 435 -0.24 2.60 -10.59
CA MET A 435 -0.57 3.97 -10.98
C MET A 435 0.57 4.95 -10.71
N THR A 436 1.19 4.88 -9.52
CA THR A 436 2.32 5.73 -9.15
C THR A 436 3.50 5.53 -10.09
N ARG A 437 3.86 4.27 -10.39
CA ARG A 437 4.95 3.96 -11.34
C ARG A 437 4.62 4.41 -12.75
N THR A 438 3.38 4.23 -13.20
CA THR A 438 2.91 4.73 -14.50
C THR A 438 3.02 6.25 -14.57
N ILE A 439 2.52 6.99 -13.58
CA ILE A 439 2.63 8.46 -13.56
C ILE A 439 4.10 8.89 -13.50
N ALA A 440 4.92 8.26 -12.66
CA ALA A 440 6.35 8.57 -12.54
C ALA A 440 7.05 8.43 -13.89
N ARG A 441 6.86 7.28 -14.56
CA ARG A 441 7.40 7.03 -15.90
C ARG A 441 6.87 8.05 -16.90
N THR A 442 5.56 8.25 -16.99
CA THR A 442 4.99 9.25 -17.90
C THR A 442 5.60 10.64 -17.70
N MET A 443 5.93 11.04 -16.47
CA MET A 443 6.56 12.34 -16.20
C MET A 443 8.09 12.36 -16.34
N GLY A 444 8.75 11.26 -16.71
CA GLY A 444 10.21 11.16 -16.71
C GLY A 444 10.81 11.32 -15.31
N VAL A 445 10.11 10.77 -14.31
CA VAL A 445 10.48 10.85 -12.90
C VAL A 445 10.68 9.44 -12.36
N ARG A 446 11.72 9.26 -11.54
CA ARG A 446 11.92 8.07 -10.72
C ARG A 446 11.33 8.33 -9.35
N ALA A 447 10.34 7.53 -8.96
CA ALA A 447 9.75 7.57 -7.63
C ALA A 447 10.26 6.41 -6.77
N TRP A 448 10.24 6.57 -5.44
CA TRP A 448 10.46 5.49 -4.48
C TRP A 448 9.87 5.82 -3.11
N TRP A 449 9.71 4.81 -2.27
CA TRP A 449 9.22 4.98 -0.91
C TRP A 449 10.38 5.18 0.04
N ASN A 450 10.59 6.44 0.46
CA ASN A 450 11.56 6.73 1.51
C ASN A 450 11.03 6.27 2.88
N GLU A 451 9.74 6.39 3.14
CA GLU A 451 9.07 6.04 4.38
C GLU A 451 8.13 4.87 4.18
N PRO A 452 7.89 4.06 5.23
CA PRO A 452 6.85 3.06 5.16
C PRO A 452 5.48 3.75 5.04
N ARG A 453 4.76 3.42 3.97
CA ARG A 453 3.35 3.79 3.85
C ARG A 453 2.52 2.87 4.74
N ILE A 454 1.47 3.44 5.33
CA ILE A 454 0.53 2.68 6.15
C ILE A 454 -0.85 2.87 5.54
N ILE A 455 -1.48 1.76 5.18
CA ILE A 455 -2.85 1.74 4.71
C ILE A 455 -3.70 1.19 5.84
N VAL A 456 -4.62 2.00 6.35
CA VAL A 456 -5.53 1.64 7.43
C VAL A 456 -6.89 1.42 6.82
N SER A 457 -7.35 0.17 6.77
CA SER A 457 -8.72 -0.16 6.38
C SER A 457 -9.54 -0.45 7.62
N THR A 458 -10.75 0.11 7.70
CA THR A 458 -11.66 -0.09 8.82
C THR A 458 -12.97 -0.65 8.32
N LEU A 459 -13.48 -1.68 8.99
CA LEU A 459 -14.80 -2.24 8.77
C LEU A 459 -15.56 -2.18 10.09
N ARG A 460 -16.66 -1.43 10.13
CA ARG A 460 -17.52 -1.29 11.31
C ARG A 460 -18.88 -1.89 11.01
N ARG A 461 -19.49 -2.52 12.01
CA ARG A 461 -20.85 -3.07 11.91
C ARG A 461 -21.75 -2.49 12.98
N THR A 462 -22.80 -1.78 12.54
CA THR A 462 -23.87 -1.24 13.40
C THR A 462 -25.19 -1.91 13.05
N GLY A 463 -25.58 -2.95 13.79
CA GLY A 463 -26.75 -3.77 13.46
C GLY A 463 -26.60 -4.47 12.10
N SER A 464 -27.48 -4.15 11.15
CA SER A 464 -27.44 -4.64 9.76
C SER A 464 -26.58 -3.78 8.81
N HIS A 465 -26.09 -2.64 9.28
CA HIS A 465 -25.25 -1.76 8.46
C HIS A 465 -23.78 -2.09 8.66
N ALA A 466 -23.03 -2.12 7.57
CA ALA A 466 -21.58 -2.17 7.57
C ALA A 466 -21.03 -0.89 6.92
N THR A 467 -20.01 -0.31 7.52
CA THR A 467 -19.25 0.80 6.92
C THR A 467 -17.81 0.37 6.71
N VAL A 468 -17.29 0.70 5.52
CA VAL A 468 -15.91 0.42 5.11
C VAL A 468 -15.22 1.76 4.90
N ASP A 469 -14.02 1.89 5.44
CA ASP A 469 -13.15 3.06 5.30
C ASP A 469 -11.74 2.62 4.90
N ILE A 470 -11.06 3.44 4.12
CA ILE A 470 -9.63 3.27 3.78
C ILE A 470 -8.95 4.61 4.02
N ASP A 471 -7.85 4.58 4.74
CA ASP A 471 -7.06 5.74 5.07
C ASP A 471 -5.59 5.52 4.76
N LEU A 472 -5.00 6.55 4.17
CA LEU A 472 -3.66 6.53 3.65
C LEU A 472 -2.79 7.41 4.51
N VAL A 473 -1.79 6.78 5.11
CA VAL A 473 -0.88 7.39 6.06
C VAL A 473 0.54 7.32 5.52
N ALA A 474 1.26 8.44 5.56
CA ALA A 474 2.62 8.51 5.03
C ALA A 474 2.72 8.00 3.56
N ASN A 475 1.67 8.24 2.77
CA ASN A 475 1.55 7.75 1.39
C ASN A 475 2.16 8.73 0.37
N THR A 476 3.34 9.27 0.66
CA THR A 476 4.05 10.20 -0.24
C THR A 476 5.42 9.61 -0.58
N PRO A 477 5.61 9.05 -1.80
CA PRO A 477 6.90 8.61 -2.26
C PRO A 477 7.77 9.84 -2.51
N ASP A 478 9.07 9.68 -2.35
CA ASP A 478 10.02 10.61 -2.94
C ASP A 478 10.04 10.43 -4.46
N ALA A 479 10.43 11.48 -5.16
CA ALA A 479 10.48 11.50 -6.61
C ALA A 479 11.60 12.41 -7.11
N VAL A 480 12.19 12.01 -8.23
CA VAL A 480 13.38 12.62 -8.84
C VAL A 480 13.19 12.70 -10.34
N PRO A 481 13.39 13.86 -10.98
CA PRO A 481 13.44 13.91 -12.43
C PRO A 481 14.59 13.03 -12.91
N ALA A 482 14.38 12.28 -13.99
CA ALA A 482 15.47 11.71 -14.75
C ALA A 482 16.41 12.84 -15.21
N THR A 483 17.69 12.51 -15.39
CA THR A 483 18.69 13.41 -15.95
C THR A 483 18.18 13.94 -17.29
N GLY A 484 18.05 15.25 -17.36
CA GLY A 484 17.54 15.98 -18.52
C GLY A 484 16.06 16.34 -18.53
N MET A 485 15.30 15.88 -17.54
CA MET A 485 13.96 16.37 -17.27
C MET A 485 14.04 17.66 -16.43
N PRO A 486 13.04 18.56 -16.47
CA PRO A 486 13.02 19.72 -15.60
C PRO A 486 12.54 19.36 -14.19
N GLU A 487 13.02 20.08 -13.17
CA GLU A 487 12.66 19.82 -11.76
C GLU A 487 11.13 19.82 -11.52
N ILE A 488 10.40 20.65 -12.27
CA ILE A 488 8.95 20.77 -12.22
C ILE A 488 8.20 19.47 -12.57
N ALA A 489 8.85 18.53 -13.26
CA ALA A 489 8.30 17.20 -13.51
C ALA A 489 7.98 16.46 -12.20
N THR A 490 8.78 16.66 -11.15
CA THR A 490 8.52 16.10 -9.81
C THR A 490 7.24 16.68 -9.21
N GLY A 491 7.02 17.98 -9.37
CA GLY A 491 5.79 18.65 -8.95
C GLY A 491 4.56 18.14 -9.72
N ALA A 492 4.70 17.98 -11.03
CA ALA A 492 3.67 17.39 -11.90
C ALA A 492 3.28 15.98 -11.45
N PHE A 493 4.29 15.14 -11.22
CA PHE A 493 4.13 13.78 -10.70
C PHE A 493 3.31 13.77 -9.41
N HIS A 494 3.69 14.58 -8.43
CA HIS A 494 3.00 14.62 -7.14
C HIS A 494 1.54 15.09 -7.23
N VAL A 495 1.26 16.12 -8.04
CA VAL A 495 -0.10 16.64 -8.24
C VAL A 495 -0.99 15.60 -8.91
N LEU A 496 -0.54 15.02 -10.03
CA LEU A 496 -1.32 14.02 -10.75
C LEU A 496 -1.52 12.77 -9.90
N ARG A 497 -0.46 12.29 -9.23
CA ARG A 497 -0.55 11.14 -8.32
C ARG A 497 -1.55 11.39 -7.21
N GLY A 498 -1.50 12.55 -6.55
CA GLY A 498 -2.44 12.89 -5.49
C GLY A 498 -3.89 12.79 -5.97
N ALA A 499 -4.20 13.43 -7.11
CA ALA A 499 -5.54 13.37 -7.69
C ALA A 499 -5.95 11.93 -8.05
N ALA A 500 -5.02 11.13 -8.57
CA ALA A 500 -5.28 9.75 -8.95
C ALA A 500 -5.48 8.82 -7.74
N GLU A 501 -4.81 9.06 -6.61
CA GLU A 501 -5.06 8.33 -5.34
C GLU A 501 -6.48 8.56 -4.82
N LEU A 502 -7.03 9.77 -4.98
CA LEU A 502 -8.40 10.07 -4.57
C LEU A 502 -9.41 9.31 -5.44
N GLU A 503 -9.23 9.31 -6.76
CA GLU A 503 -10.08 8.56 -7.69
C GLU A 503 -9.95 7.06 -7.49
N LEU A 504 -8.74 6.56 -7.21
CA LEU A 504 -8.51 5.16 -6.87
C LEU A 504 -9.28 4.76 -5.60
N GLN A 505 -9.18 5.55 -4.53
CA GLN A 505 -9.91 5.28 -3.29
C GLN A 505 -11.42 5.22 -3.55
N ARG A 506 -11.95 6.15 -4.33
CA ARG A 506 -13.37 6.17 -4.72
C ARG A 506 -13.75 4.92 -5.52
N SER A 507 -13.02 4.62 -6.58
CA SER A 507 -13.22 3.45 -7.45
C SER A 507 -13.23 2.14 -6.65
N LEU A 508 -12.30 1.99 -5.71
CA LEU A 508 -12.24 0.84 -4.81
C LEU A 508 -13.45 0.75 -3.88
N LEU A 509 -13.87 1.87 -3.26
CA LEU A 509 -15.05 1.87 -2.40
C LEU A 509 -16.33 1.58 -3.19
N ASP A 510 -16.47 2.15 -4.39
CA ASP A 510 -17.62 1.93 -5.27
C ASP A 510 -17.71 0.46 -5.73
N ALA A 511 -16.58 -0.18 -6.01
CA ALA A 511 -16.54 -1.59 -6.42
C ALA A 511 -16.80 -2.59 -5.27
N VAL A 512 -16.58 -2.15 -4.04
CA VAL A 512 -16.70 -2.99 -2.83
C VAL A 512 -18.08 -2.81 -2.18
N VAL A 513 -18.76 -1.69 -2.43
CA VAL A 513 -20.08 -1.42 -1.88
C VAL A 513 -21.17 -1.89 -2.86
N PRO A 514 -22.02 -2.88 -2.50
CA PRO A 514 -23.05 -3.39 -3.40
C PRO A 514 -24.02 -2.30 -3.87
N GLU A 515 -24.43 -2.35 -5.15
CA GLU A 515 -25.46 -1.47 -5.71
C GLU A 515 -26.68 -1.38 -4.79
N GLY A 516 -27.09 -0.15 -4.45
CA GLY A 516 -28.20 0.10 -3.52
C GLY A 516 -27.82 0.26 -2.05
N THR A 517 -26.57 -0.06 -1.68
CA THR A 517 -26.03 0.33 -0.38
C THR A 517 -25.62 1.80 -0.47
N ARG A 518 -26.39 2.69 0.17
CA ARG A 518 -25.99 4.10 0.25
C ARG A 518 -24.69 4.18 1.04
N LEU A 519 -23.59 4.52 0.37
CA LEU A 519 -22.43 5.12 1.02
C LEU A 519 -22.92 6.39 1.72
N GLY A 520 -23.23 6.25 3.01
CA GLY A 520 -23.16 7.39 3.90
C GLY A 520 -21.69 7.77 3.93
N ALA A 521 -21.27 8.66 3.04
CA ALA A 521 -20.05 9.42 3.25
C ALA A 521 -20.30 10.29 4.49
N GLU A 522 -20.25 9.69 5.68
CA GLU A 522 -20.08 10.49 6.88
C GLU A 522 -18.76 11.22 6.71
N PRO A 523 -18.75 12.54 6.92
CA PRO A 523 -17.58 13.34 6.64
C PRO A 523 -16.42 12.84 7.49
N LEU A 524 -15.27 12.50 6.86
CA LEU A 524 -14.01 12.39 7.59
C LEU A 524 -13.75 13.79 8.14
N ARG A 525 -14.03 13.99 9.42
CA ARG A 525 -13.45 15.09 10.17
C ARG A 525 -11.94 14.88 10.16
N SER A 526 -11.21 15.95 9.87
CA SER A 526 -9.77 15.96 9.57
C SER A 526 -8.97 14.93 10.38
N ARG A 527 -8.35 13.97 9.69
CA ARG A 527 -7.25 13.18 10.24
C ARG A 527 -5.97 13.97 10.02
N THR A 528 -5.43 14.56 11.10
CA THR A 528 -4.22 15.38 11.03
C THR A 528 -3.01 14.58 11.53
N TRP A 529 -2.00 14.49 10.67
CA TRP A 529 -0.75 13.80 10.95
C TRP A 529 0.25 14.77 11.59
N HIS A 530 0.99 14.31 12.60
CA HIS A 530 1.97 15.13 13.32
C HIS A 530 3.39 14.72 12.95
N SER A 531 4.25 15.69 12.64
CA SER A 531 5.70 15.58 12.78
C SER A 531 6.15 16.77 13.61
N ALA A 532 6.82 16.51 14.74
CA ALA A 532 7.22 17.56 15.67
C ALA A 532 8.61 18.11 15.30
N SER A 533 8.66 19.21 14.55
CA SER A 533 9.80 20.14 14.61
C SER A 533 9.47 21.54 14.03
N ASN A 534 9.49 22.53 14.93
CA ASN A 534 9.59 24.01 14.77
C ASN A 534 8.40 24.80 14.16
N PRO A 535 7.70 25.68 14.93
CA PRO A 535 6.57 26.45 14.44
C PRO A 535 6.96 27.90 14.10
N GLN A 536 6.86 28.30 12.84
CA GLN A 536 6.65 29.71 12.46
C GLN A 536 6.21 29.81 10.99
N ALA A 537 4.89 29.91 10.75
CA ALA A 537 4.35 30.47 9.52
C ALA A 537 2.97 31.10 9.80
N ALA A 538 2.82 32.35 9.37
CA ALA A 538 1.62 33.17 9.49
C ALA A 538 0.65 32.94 8.30
N VAL A 539 -0.56 33.50 8.47
CA VAL A 539 -1.60 33.87 7.47
C VAL A 539 -2.89 33.06 7.58
N PHE A 540 -3.91 33.66 8.24
CA PHE A 540 -5.33 33.53 7.91
C PHE A 540 -6.02 34.87 8.19
N SER A 541 -6.18 35.70 7.15
CA SER A 541 -7.12 36.81 7.14
C SER A 541 -8.27 36.47 6.19
N SER A 542 -9.26 35.74 6.68
CA SER A 542 -10.62 35.87 6.15
C SER A 542 -11.62 35.67 7.29
N GLU A 543 -12.50 36.64 7.45
CA GLU A 543 -13.62 36.60 8.42
C GLU A 543 -14.67 35.54 8.07
N LEU A 544 -14.47 34.80 6.97
CA LEU A 544 -15.42 33.87 6.35
C LEU A 544 -15.54 32.50 7.05
N LEU A 545 -14.59 32.13 7.93
CA LEU A 545 -14.68 30.86 8.66
C LEU A 545 -15.32 31.05 10.04
N PRO A 546 -16.33 30.23 10.43
CA PRO A 546 -16.91 30.23 11.77
C PRO A 546 -15.82 30.10 12.85
N PRO A 547 -15.95 30.75 14.02
CA PRO A 547 -14.91 30.77 15.05
C PRO A 547 -14.44 29.38 15.51
N ILE A 548 -15.34 28.40 15.53
CA ILE A 548 -15.02 27.00 15.88
C ILE A 548 -14.06 26.40 14.84
N LEU A 549 -14.39 26.51 13.55
CA LEU A 549 -13.56 26.01 12.46
C LEU A 549 -12.23 26.77 12.38
N ARG A 550 -12.24 28.08 12.62
CA ARG A 550 -11.04 28.92 12.69
C ARG A 550 -10.11 28.53 13.84
N ASN A 551 -10.66 28.25 15.03
CA ASN A 551 -9.87 27.84 16.18
C ASN A 551 -9.35 26.41 16.01
N HIS A 552 -10.16 25.51 15.44
CA HIS A 552 -9.74 24.15 15.10
C HIS A 552 -8.63 24.15 14.04
N LEU A 553 -8.79 24.92 12.96
CA LEU A 553 -7.76 25.09 11.95
C LEU A 553 -6.52 25.76 12.52
N ARG A 554 -6.62 26.80 13.37
CA ARG A 554 -5.44 27.40 14.03
C ARG A 554 -4.68 26.39 14.89
N ASP A 555 -5.41 25.56 15.62
CA ASP A 555 -4.83 24.50 16.44
C ASP A 555 -4.13 23.44 15.58
N ILE A 556 -4.73 23.11 14.44
CA ILE A 556 -4.14 22.24 13.43
C ILE A 556 -2.85 22.88 12.86
N LEU A 557 -2.94 24.08 12.28
CA LEU A 557 -1.83 24.74 11.60
C LEU A 557 -0.62 24.98 12.53
N SER A 558 -0.86 25.39 13.78
CA SER A 558 0.19 25.65 14.78
C SER A 558 0.91 24.38 15.26
N ARG A 559 0.28 23.20 15.16
CA ARG A 559 0.86 21.92 15.59
C ARG A 559 1.43 21.08 14.45
N HIS A 560 1.10 21.37 13.18
CA HIS A 560 1.32 20.43 12.07
C HIS A 560 2.23 20.91 10.93
N ASN A 561 2.65 22.17 10.89
CA ASN A 561 3.41 22.75 9.76
C ASN A 561 2.81 22.40 8.38
N ARG A 562 1.47 22.36 8.29
CA ARG A 562 0.69 22.01 7.09
C ARG A 562 -0.36 23.07 6.88
N VAL A 563 -0.63 23.47 5.63
CA VAL A 563 -1.71 24.41 5.26
C VAL A 563 -2.80 23.65 4.55
N ILE A 564 -4.05 23.77 5.01
CA ILE A 564 -5.21 23.19 4.33
C ILE A 564 -5.84 24.27 3.45
N ALA A 565 -5.89 24.04 2.15
CA ALA A 565 -6.61 24.88 1.20
C ALA A 565 -7.97 24.25 0.90
N VAL A 566 -9.06 24.94 1.26
CA VAL A 566 -10.43 24.54 0.92
C VAL A 566 -11.01 25.59 -0.02
N PRO A 567 -11.56 25.20 -1.19
CA PRO A 567 -12.25 26.15 -2.06
C PRO A 567 -13.41 26.82 -1.31
N ALA A 568 -13.61 28.11 -1.51
CA ALA A 568 -14.73 28.85 -0.91
C ALA A 568 -16.10 28.48 -1.50
N ASP A 569 -16.10 27.74 -2.61
CA ASP A 569 -17.29 27.32 -3.35
C ASP A 569 -17.77 25.94 -2.87
N SER A 570 -19.02 25.85 -2.41
CA SER A 570 -19.57 24.66 -1.75
C SER A 570 -19.63 23.42 -2.65
N ASP A 571 -19.69 23.62 -3.97
CA ASP A 571 -19.76 22.53 -4.94
C ASP A 571 -18.39 21.85 -5.16
N LEU A 572 -17.30 22.55 -4.84
CA LEU A 572 -15.92 22.03 -4.94
C LEU A 572 -15.34 21.60 -3.60
N ALA A 573 -16.14 21.66 -2.55
CA ALA A 573 -15.67 21.43 -1.21
C ALA A 573 -15.20 19.95 -1.01
N SER A 574 -15.59 19.05 -1.92
CA SER A 574 -15.02 17.71 -2.07
C SER A 574 -13.52 17.67 -2.42
N PHE A 575 -12.88 18.81 -2.70
CA PHE A 575 -11.46 18.91 -3.06
C PHE A 575 -10.73 19.87 -2.12
N ALA A 576 -10.59 19.48 -0.85
CA ALA A 576 -9.62 20.13 0.02
C ALA A 576 -8.20 19.65 -0.34
N TRP A 577 -7.16 20.45 -0.09
CA TRP A 577 -5.77 20.10 -0.35
C TRP A 577 -4.92 20.33 0.90
N ILE A 578 -4.03 19.39 1.20
CA ILE A 578 -2.98 19.56 2.21
C ILE A 578 -1.72 20.02 1.49
N ILE A 579 -1.19 21.14 1.95
CA ILE A 579 0.13 21.62 1.64
C ILE A 579 1.04 21.25 2.80
N ASP A 580 2.01 20.37 2.59
CA ASP A 580 3.04 20.08 3.58
C ASP A 580 4.09 21.20 3.58
N GLY A 581 4.26 21.90 4.71
CA GLY A 581 5.15 23.06 4.82
C GLY A 581 6.64 22.71 4.85
N ALA A 582 7.01 21.44 5.06
CA ALA A 582 8.41 20.99 5.01
C ALA A 582 8.80 20.53 3.59
N SER A 583 7.90 19.83 2.90
CA SER A 583 8.16 19.23 1.57
C SER A 583 7.52 19.97 0.40
N GLY A 584 6.58 20.89 0.66
CA GLY A 584 5.94 21.76 -0.35
C GLY A 584 4.95 21.00 -1.19
N HIS A 585 4.77 19.74 -0.82
CA HIS A 585 3.90 18.81 -1.44
C HIS A 585 2.47 19.28 -1.26
N ILE A 586 1.79 19.49 -2.37
CA ILE A 586 0.36 19.75 -2.42
C ILE A 586 -0.28 18.41 -2.76
N GLY A 587 -0.85 17.76 -1.75
CA GLY A 587 -1.64 16.54 -1.92
C GLY A 587 -3.11 16.85 -1.71
N PRO A 588 -4.05 16.19 -2.39
CA PRO A 588 -5.45 16.33 -2.05
C PRO A 588 -5.67 15.81 -0.63
N MET A 589 -6.48 16.56 0.11
CA MET A 589 -7.06 16.13 1.36
C MET A 589 -8.30 15.30 1.02
N ASN A 590 -8.51 14.21 1.75
CA ASN A 590 -9.61 13.30 1.48
C ASN A 590 -10.96 14.06 1.47
N GLY A 591 -11.70 13.94 0.36
CA GLY A 591 -12.83 14.81 -0.01
C GLY A 591 -14.08 14.69 0.85
N SER A 592 -14.12 13.76 1.80
CA SER A 592 -15.26 13.61 2.70
C SER A 592 -15.34 14.74 3.74
N LEU A 593 -14.36 15.63 3.85
CA LEU A 593 -14.38 16.76 4.79
C LEU A 593 -15.56 17.73 4.63
N VAL A 594 -16.19 17.83 3.44
CA VAL A 594 -17.04 19.00 3.17
C VAL A 594 -18.44 18.71 2.61
N ARG A 595 -18.87 17.45 2.58
CA ARG A 595 -20.31 17.14 2.54
C ARG A 595 -20.81 16.81 3.94
N SER A 596 -21.13 17.85 4.73
CA SER A 596 -21.95 17.71 5.93
C SER A 596 -23.29 18.42 5.75
N ALA A 597 -24.25 17.76 5.11
CA ALA A 597 -25.67 18.08 5.22
C ALA A 597 -26.51 16.90 4.72
N GLY A 598 -26.75 15.91 5.58
CA GLY A 598 -27.77 14.88 5.36
C GLY A 598 -27.28 13.45 5.50
N SER A 599 -27.12 12.96 6.73
CA SER A 599 -27.12 11.51 6.97
C SER A 599 -28.54 10.98 6.73
N HIS A 600 -28.83 10.47 5.53
CA HIS A 600 -30.04 9.68 5.34
C HIS A 600 -29.81 8.27 5.90
N ARG A 601 -30.13 8.09 7.19
CA ARG A 601 -30.34 6.75 7.77
C ARG A 601 -31.61 6.17 7.14
N THR A 602 -31.47 5.32 6.14
CA THR A 602 -32.56 4.43 5.72
C THR A 602 -32.55 3.23 6.67
N SER A 603 -33.33 3.34 7.74
CA SER A 603 -33.67 2.22 8.62
C SER A 603 -34.52 1.22 7.85
N THR A 604 -33.95 0.13 7.38
CA THR A 604 -34.74 -1.07 7.04
C THR A 604 -35.00 -1.81 8.35
N SER A 605 -36.11 -1.50 9.01
CA SER A 605 -36.53 -2.13 10.28
C SER A 605 -37.05 -3.57 10.12
N GLY A 606 -36.81 -4.20 8.98
CA GLY A 606 -37.08 -5.63 8.77
C GLY A 606 -35.83 -6.42 9.12
N GLY A 607 -35.93 -7.34 10.09
CA GLY A 607 -34.86 -8.27 10.45
C GLY A 607 -34.33 -8.95 9.20
N GLU A 608 -33.14 -8.54 8.77
CA GLU A 608 -32.50 -9.09 7.60
C GLU A 608 -32.09 -10.53 7.94
N SER A 609 -32.56 -11.51 7.17
CA SER A 609 -32.19 -12.90 7.42
C SER A 609 -30.67 -13.06 7.30
N PHE A 610 -30.06 -13.91 8.14
CA PHE A 610 -28.65 -14.26 8.08
C PHE A 610 -28.15 -14.55 6.65
N ASN A 611 -28.96 -15.24 5.83
CA ASN A 611 -28.65 -15.54 4.44
C ASN A 611 -28.38 -14.30 3.58
N ALA A 612 -29.13 -13.22 3.79
CA ALA A 612 -28.95 -11.98 3.04
C ALA A 612 -27.66 -11.25 3.46
N ALA A 613 -27.34 -11.24 4.77
CA ALA A 613 -26.07 -10.70 5.26
C ALA A 613 -24.88 -11.51 4.72
N ALA A 614 -24.94 -12.84 4.81
CA ALA A 614 -23.93 -13.75 4.27
C ALA A 614 -23.75 -13.56 2.76
N GLN A 615 -24.84 -13.38 2.00
CA GLN A 615 -24.78 -13.12 0.56
C GLN A 615 -24.11 -11.77 0.24
N ARG A 616 -24.40 -10.71 1.01
CA ARG A 616 -23.68 -9.42 0.87
C ARG A 616 -22.19 -9.58 1.15
N TYR A 617 -21.80 -10.33 2.18
CA TYR A 617 -20.39 -10.61 2.46
C TYR A 617 -19.72 -11.42 1.35
N ARG A 618 -20.39 -12.43 0.80
CA ARG A 618 -19.86 -13.17 -0.36
C ARG A 618 -19.67 -12.26 -1.58
N SER A 619 -20.63 -11.37 -1.84
CA SER A 619 -20.53 -10.37 -2.91
C SER A 619 -19.36 -9.41 -2.68
N LEU A 620 -19.21 -8.90 -1.45
CA LEU A 620 -18.10 -8.04 -1.02
C LEU A 620 -16.74 -8.72 -1.26
N VAL A 621 -16.58 -9.95 -0.78
CA VAL A 621 -15.35 -10.74 -0.94
C VAL A 621 -15.08 -11.02 -2.41
N SER A 622 -16.09 -11.42 -3.17
CA SER A 622 -15.94 -11.68 -4.61
C SER A 622 -15.53 -10.41 -5.37
N GLY A 623 -16.12 -9.26 -5.04
CA GLY A 623 -15.77 -7.96 -5.63
C GLY A 623 -14.32 -7.58 -5.34
N VAL A 624 -13.86 -7.70 -4.09
CA VAL A 624 -12.47 -7.41 -3.72
C VAL A 624 -11.48 -8.37 -4.39
N ILE A 625 -11.78 -9.67 -4.43
CA ILE A 625 -10.95 -10.66 -5.12
C ILE A 625 -10.94 -10.37 -6.63
N GLY A 626 -12.09 -9.98 -7.20
CA GLY A 626 -12.21 -9.54 -8.58
C GLY A 626 -11.26 -8.38 -8.88
N LEU A 627 -11.28 -7.33 -8.07
CA LEU A 627 -10.37 -6.18 -8.21
C LEU A 627 -8.87 -6.55 -8.14
N LEU A 628 -8.52 -7.59 -7.38
CA LEU A 628 -7.15 -8.07 -7.23
C LEU A 628 -6.72 -9.00 -8.38
N LEU A 629 -7.62 -9.83 -8.89
CA LEU A 629 -7.35 -10.79 -9.96
C LEU A 629 -7.56 -10.21 -11.36
N GLU A 630 -8.42 -9.21 -11.50
CA GLU A 630 -8.61 -8.45 -12.73
C GLU A 630 -7.37 -7.59 -12.97
N HIS A 631 -6.37 -8.25 -13.53
CA HIS A 631 -5.11 -7.63 -13.85
C HIS A 631 -5.30 -6.54 -14.90
N PRO A 632 -4.79 -5.32 -14.68
CA PRO A 632 -4.84 -4.26 -15.69
C PRO A 632 -4.10 -4.61 -16.99
N SER A 633 -3.22 -5.63 -17.00
CA SER A 633 -2.57 -6.11 -18.22
C SER A 633 -3.47 -6.98 -19.12
N ASP A 634 -4.48 -7.66 -18.57
CA ASP A 634 -5.31 -8.63 -19.32
C ASP A 634 -6.81 -8.27 -19.34
N SER A 635 -7.34 -7.56 -18.33
CA SER A 635 -8.78 -7.27 -18.21
C SER A 635 -9.22 -5.94 -18.82
N GLY A 636 -8.27 -5.09 -19.26
CA GLY A 636 -8.61 -3.81 -19.88
C GLY A 636 -9.39 -2.85 -18.98
N ILE A 637 -9.43 -3.05 -17.65
CA ILE A 637 -9.81 -1.98 -16.72
C ILE A 637 -8.67 -0.98 -16.75
N PRO A 638 -8.79 0.12 -17.50
CA PRO A 638 -7.67 0.99 -17.72
C PRO A 638 -7.50 1.77 -16.41
N LEU A 639 -6.28 1.77 -15.85
CA LEU A 639 -5.85 2.89 -15.00
C LEU A 639 -6.16 4.25 -15.68
N GLY A 640 -6.35 4.25 -17.00
CA GLY A 640 -6.90 5.35 -17.77
C GLY A 640 -8.16 5.98 -17.18
N SER A 641 -9.13 5.27 -16.59
CA SER A 641 -10.31 5.96 -16.02
C SER A 641 -9.96 6.85 -14.83
N GLU A 642 -9.23 6.31 -13.85
CA GLU A 642 -8.79 7.04 -12.66
C GLU A 642 -7.78 8.13 -13.03
N LEU A 643 -6.83 7.85 -13.94
CA LEU A 643 -5.88 8.83 -14.44
C LEU A 643 -6.55 9.94 -15.25
N CYS A 644 -7.57 9.62 -16.05
CA CYS A 644 -8.35 10.61 -16.79
C CYS A 644 -9.19 11.48 -15.86
N ALA A 645 -9.87 10.88 -14.88
CA ALA A 645 -10.62 11.63 -13.87
C ALA A 645 -9.70 12.56 -13.07
N ALA A 646 -8.54 12.06 -12.65
CA ALA A 646 -7.50 12.85 -11.99
C ALA A 646 -7.01 13.99 -12.87
N GLN A 647 -6.77 13.73 -14.16
CA GLN A 647 -6.36 14.74 -15.13
C GLN A 647 -7.42 15.85 -15.29
N CYS A 648 -8.70 15.47 -15.35
CA CYS A 648 -9.79 16.43 -15.43
C CYS A 648 -9.93 17.27 -14.17
N ALA A 649 -9.81 16.66 -12.98
CA ALA A 649 -9.83 17.37 -11.72
C ALA A 649 -8.68 18.40 -11.63
N VAL A 650 -7.47 18.03 -12.06
CA VAL A 650 -6.31 18.93 -12.11
C VAL A 650 -6.54 20.09 -13.09
N ASN A 651 -7.12 19.82 -14.27
CA ASN A 651 -7.44 20.83 -15.27
C ASN A 651 -8.50 21.83 -14.77
N GLU A 652 -9.50 21.37 -14.02
CA GLU A 652 -10.53 22.24 -13.44
C GLU A 652 -9.98 23.11 -12.30
N LEU A 653 -9.05 22.57 -11.52
CA LEU A 653 -8.47 23.23 -10.36
C LEU A 653 -7.53 24.38 -10.77
N ALA A 654 -6.67 24.14 -11.77
CA ALA A 654 -5.62 25.08 -12.20
C ALA A 654 -6.08 26.53 -12.39
N PRO A 655 -7.18 26.83 -13.13
CA PRO A 655 -7.66 28.20 -13.31
C PRO A 655 -8.37 28.79 -12.07
N ARG A 656 -8.81 27.96 -11.11
CA ARG A 656 -9.64 28.40 -9.96
C ARG A 656 -8.86 28.74 -8.71
N VAL A 657 -7.66 28.18 -8.50
CA VAL A 657 -6.87 28.36 -7.26
C VAL A 657 -6.50 29.82 -7.00
N CYS A 658 -6.38 30.65 -8.03
CA CYS A 658 -6.04 32.05 -7.87
C CYS A 658 -6.91 32.95 -8.79
N ARG A 659 -8.19 33.14 -8.45
CA ARG A 659 -9.13 33.96 -9.26
C ARG A 659 -8.86 35.48 -9.23
N GLU A 660 -8.11 36.01 -8.26
CA GLU A 660 -8.10 37.45 -7.96
C GLU A 660 -7.13 38.35 -8.76
N ASP A 661 -6.44 37.85 -9.80
CA ASP A 661 -5.69 38.78 -10.70
C ASP A 661 -6.25 38.62 -12.12
N GLU A 662 -6.96 39.64 -12.62
CA GLU A 662 -7.49 39.68 -13.99
C GLU A 662 -6.39 39.85 -15.05
N ASP A 663 -5.18 40.27 -14.66
CA ASP A 663 -4.03 40.51 -15.56
C ASP A 663 -3.05 39.32 -15.67
N ARG A 664 -3.50 38.09 -15.45
CA ARG A 664 -2.57 36.93 -15.44
C ARG A 664 -2.07 36.58 -16.84
N PRO A 665 -0.75 36.43 -17.04
CA PRO A 665 -0.26 35.80 -18.25
C PRO A 665 -0.83 34.39 -18.35
N THR A 666 -1.34 34.03 -19.51
CA THR A 666 -1.75 32.65 -19.81
C THR A 666 -0.51 31.76 -19.64
N LEU A 667 -0.56 30.87 -18.64
CA LEU A 667 0.50 29.86 -18.47
C LEU A 667 0.42 28.90 -19.65
N ASN A 668 1.40 29.01 -20.53
CA ASN A 668 1.64 28.02 -21.58
C ASN A 668 2.83 27.14 -21.19
N VAL A 669 3.05 26.08 -21.97
CA VAL A 669 4.10 25.08 -21.74
C VAL A 669 5.47 25.74 -21.63
N ALA A 670 5.78 26.66 -22.55
CA ALA A 670 7.05 27.37 -22.58
C ALA A 670 7.25 28.20 -21.30
N THR A 671 6.22 28.91 -20.83
CA THR A 671 6.28 29.69 -19.58
C THR A 671 6.46 28.81 -18.36
N CYS A 672 5.88 27.61 -18.34
CA CYS A 672 6.02 26.65 -17.25
C CYS A 672 7.39 25.97 -17.24
N LEU A 673 7.89 25.60 -18.41
CA LEU A 673 9.23 25.03 -18.58
C LEU A 673 10.33 26.06 -18.28
N ALA A 674 10.18 27.31 -18.74
CA ALA A 674 11.10 28.40 -18.43
C ALA A 674 11.12 28.74 -16.93
N ALA A 675 9.96 28.71 -16.26
CA ALA A 675 9.88 28.91 -14.81
C ALA A 675 10.73 27.90 -14.03
N ALA A 676 10.75 26.65 -14.50
CA ALA A 676 11.48 25.58 -13.86
C ALA A 676 13.00 25.84 -13.95
N ALA A 677 13.48 26.29 -15.11
CA ALA A 677 14.88 26.63 -15.31
C ALA A 677 15.35 27.79 -14.42
N GLU A 678 14.49 28.78 -14.16
CA GLU A 678 14.80 29.92 -13.28
C GLU A 678 14.87 29.54 -11.79
N ALA A 679 14.10 28.53 -11.36
CA ALA A 679 14.03 28.12 -9.96
C ALA A 679 15.31 27.43 -9.47
N GLU A 680 15.99 26.69 -10.34
CA GLU A 680 17.23 25.93 -10.04
C GLU A 680 18.37 26.85 -9.55
N GLY A 681 18.41 28.12 -9.99
CA GLY A 681 19.48 29.06 -9.61
C GLY A 681 19.32 29.72 -8.24
N THR A 682 18.11 29.73 -7.67
CA THR A 682 17.80 30.54 -6.47
C THR A 682 17.40 29.72 -5.25
N ALA A 683 17.01 28.46 -5.44
CA ALA A 683 16.55 27.57 -4.37
C ALA A 683 17.69 26.72 -3.76
N ARG A 684 18.64 27.35 -3.04
CA ARG A 684 19.56 26.62 -2.14
C ARG A 684 18.93 26.21 -0.79
N GLY A 685 17.61 26.38 -0.64
CA GLY A 685 16.83 25.86 0.49
C GLY A 685 15.96 24.70 0.03
N PRO A 686 15.38 23.90 0.93
CA PRO A 686 14.49 22.82 0.52
C PRO A 686 13.37 23.39 -0.35
N VAL A 687 13.33 22.98 -1.63
CA VAL A 687 12.32 23.32 -2.67
C VAL A 687 10.89 22.97 -2.22
N GLY A 688 10.73 22.44 -1.01
CA GLY A 688 9.48 22.15 -0.35
C GLY A 688 8.99 23.18 0.66
N SER A 689 9.78 24.14 1.16
CA SER A 689 9.12 25.15 1.99
C SER A 689 8.38 26.10 1.05
N LEU A 690 7.05 25.93 0.93
CA LEU A 690 6.13 26.94 0.45
C LEU A 690 6.27 28.15 1.37
N ARG A 691 7.33 28.94 1.16
CA ARG A 691 7.48 30.25 1.74
C ARG A 691 6.41 31.08 1.06
N VAL A 692 5.25 31.17 1.71
CA VAL A 692 4.24 32.20 1.46
C VAL A 692 4.86 33.53 1.85
N GLY A 693 5.88 33.95 1.09
CA GLY A 693 6.39 35.31 1.10
C GLY A 693 5.36 36.19 0.40
N ARG A 694 5.64 37.49 0.34
CA ARG A 694 4.79 38.52 -0.30
C ARG A 694 4.57 38.34 -1.83
N GLY A 695 4.77 37.14 -2.38
CA GLY A 695 4.76 36.83 -3.81
C GLY A 695 3.40 36.52 -4.45
N GLY A 696 2.28 36.66 -3.72
CA GLY A 696 0.93 36.39 -4.22
C GLY A 696 0.60 34.90 -4.36
N CYS A 697 -0.71 34.58 -4.45
CA CYS A 697 -1.23 33.22 -4.65
C CYS A 697 -0.58 32.54 -5.87
N PHE A 698 -0.39 33.29 -6.95
CA PHE A 698 0.11 32.74 -8.21
C PHE A 698 1.52 32.16 -8.09
N ARG A 699 2.47 32.87 -7.47
CA ARG A 699 3.84 32.37 -7.32
C ARG A 699 3.89 31.09 -6.49
N THR A 700 3.03 31.01 -5.49
CA THR A 700 2.84 29.89 -4.57
C THR A 700 2.22 28.68 -5.29
N ALA A 701 1.19 28.90 -6.11
CA ALA A 701 0.49 27.85 -6.84
C ALA A 701 1.14 27.47 -8.18
N ARG A 702 2.07 28.28 -8.71
CA ARG A 702 2.69 28.11 -10.04
C ARG A 702 3.27 26.70 -10.26
N PRO A 703 4.02 26.09 -9.32
CA PRO A 703 4.53 24.72 -9.51
C PRO A 703 3.42 23.69 -9.70
N ALA A 704 2.31 23.81 -8.96
CA ALA A 704 1.18 22.90 -9.10
C ALA A 704 0.40 23.13 -10.40
N ILE A 705 0.16 24.39 -10.77
CA ILE A 705 -0.53 24.73 -12.03
C ILE A 705 0.29 24.25 -13.23
N CYS A 706 1.59 24.53 -13.23
CA CYS A 706 2.48 24.10 -14.29
C CYS A 706 2.68 22.59 -14.30
N GLY A 707 2.73 21.95 -13.12
CA GLY A 707 2.74 20.50 -13.01
C GLY A 707 1.49 19.87 -13.62
N GLY A 708 0.31 20.43 -13.33
CA GLY A 708 -0.95 19.99 -13.92
C GLY A 708 -1.02 20.19 -15.43
N LEU A 709 -0.49 21.31 -15.96
CA LEU A 709 -0.40 21.55 -17.39
C LEU A 709 0.53 20.54 -18.08
N ILE A 710 1.72 20.29 -17.53
CA ILE A 710 2.68 19.30 -18.06
C ILE A 710 2.05 17.91 -18.02
N ALA A 711 1.39 17.56 -16.92
CA ALA A 711 0.68 16.30 -16.80
C ALA A 711 -0.36 16.12 -17.90
N ASN A 712 -1.18 17.15 -18.14
CA ASN A 712 -2.21 17.15 -19.20
C ASN A 712 -1.62 16.93 -20.59
N LEU A 713 -0.53 17.62 -20.90
CA LEU A 713 0.09 17.53 -22.22
C LEU A 713 0.73 16.17 -22.44
N THR A 714 1.31 15.61 -21.38
CA THR A 714 1.94 14.29 -21.45
C THR A 714 0.88 13.20 -21.62
N MET A 715 -0.18 13.24 -20.81
CA MET A 715 -1.29 12.29 -20.89
C MET A 715 -2.09 12.39 -22.21
N SER A 716 -2.12 13.57 -22.85
CA SER A 716 -2.77 13.76 -24.16
C SER A 716 -1.86 13.42 -25.35
N GLY A 717 -0.62 13.02 -25.12
CA GLY A 717 0.38 12.76 -26.17
C GLY A 717 0.85 14.02 -26.92
N ARG A 718 0.61 15.20 -26.36
CA ARG A 718 1.10 16.49 -26.92
C ARG A 718 2.50 16.83 -26.45
N LEU A 719 2.96 16.17 -25.39
CA LEU A 719 4.31 16.21 -24.84
C LEU A 719 4.76 14.77 -24.69
N GLU A 720 5.78 14.35 -25.43
CA GLU A 720 6.30 12.99 -25.36
C GLU A 720 7.51 12.95 -24.43
N VAL A 721 7.63 11.91 -23.60
CA VAL A 721 8.84 11.63 -22.83
C VAL A 721 9.56 10.48 -23.51
N SER A 722 10.80 10.73 -23.95
CA SER A 722 11.69 9.68 -24.43
C SER A 722 12.73 9.38 -23.36
N VAL A 723 13.00 8.11 -23.13
CA VAL A 723 14.06 7.66 -22.23
C VAL A 723 15.19 7.10 -23.06
N ASP A 724 16.43 7.33 -22.62
CA ASP A 724 17.61 6.77 -23.26
C ASP A 724 17.49 5.24 -23.29
N GLU A 725 17.54 4.64 -24.49
CA GLU A 725 17.46 3.17 -24.67
C GLU A 725 18.58 2.42 -23.94
N ARG A 726 19.67 3.11 -23.60
CA ARG A 726 20.76 2.55 -22.80
C ARG A 726 20.47 2.55 -21.30
N SER A 727 19.36 3.17 -20.87
CA SER A 727 18.91 3.04 -19.50
C SER A 727 18.65 1.55 -19.21
N PRO A 728 19.13 1.02 -18.08
CA PRO A 728 18.80 -0.35 -17.66
C PRO A 728 17.29 -0.57 -17.52
N LEU A 729 16.49 0.51 -17.42
CA LEU A 729 15.04 0.44 -17.37
C LEU A 729 14.36 0.49 -18.75
N ALA A 730 15.08 0.70 -19.85
CA ALA A 730 14.48 0.82 -21.19
C ALA A 730 13.47 -0.29 -21.56
N PRO A 731 13.66 -1.57 -21.18
CA PRO A 731 12.65 -2.61 -21.38
C PRO A 731 11.31 -2.32 -20.67
N LEU A 732 11.38 -1.78 -19.44
CA LEU A 732 10.20 -1.39 -18.66
C LEU A 732 9.49 -0.17 -19.26
N TRP A 733 10.22 0.71 -19.96
CA TRP A 733 9.65 1.85 -20.68
C TRP A 733 8.95 1.42 -21.97
N ALA A 734 9.51 0.46 -22.69
CA ALA A 734 8.93 -0.08 -23.92
C ALA A 734 7.55 -0.73 -23.64
N GLU A 735 7.39 -1.43 -22.52
CA GLU A 735 6.10 -2.02 -22.11
C GLU A 735 5.01 -0.95 -21.88
N VAL A 736 5.37 0.19 -21.30
CA VAL A 736 4.44 1.30 -21.08
C VAL A 736 4.08 2.00 -22.38
N GLN A 737 5.06 2.27 -23.25
CA GLN A 737 4.81 2.88 -24.56
C GLN A 737 3.98 1.97 -25.48
N ALA A 738 4.11 0.65 -25.33
CA ALA A 738 3.32 -0.33 -26.07
C ALA A 738 1.87 -0.42 -25.58
N THR A 739 1.56 0.11 -24.39
CA THR A 739 0.18 0.19 -23.89
C THR A 739 -0.44 1.49 -24.42
N PRO A 740 -1.32 1.45 -25.44
CA PRO A 740 -1.82 2.67 -26.04
C PRO A 740 -2.67 3.43 -25.02
N LEU A 741 -2.24 4.62 -24.62
CA LEU A 741 -3.11 5.62 -23.97
C LEU A 741 -4.16 6.19 -24.97
N GLU A 742 -4.57 5.41 -25.96
CA GLU A 742 -5.44 5.83 -27.07
C GLU A 742 -6.83 6.29 -26.60
N GLN A 743 -7.23 5.96 -25.38
CA GLN A 743 -8.28 6.72 -24.69
C GLN A 743 -7.70 8.06 -24.23
N ARG A 744 -7.55 8.99 -25.18
CA ARG A 744 -7.28 10.40 -24.87
C ARG A 744 -8.36 10.87 -23.90
N CYS A 745 -7.96 11.22 -22.68
CA CYS A 745 -8.86 11.76 -21.68
C CYS A 745 -9.55 13.02 -22.22
N THR A 746 -10.81 12.90 -22.64
CA THR A 746 -11.63 14.06 -22.99
C THR A 746 -12.34 14.51 -21.73
N CYS A 747 -11.83 15.58 -21.12
CA CYS A 747 -12.54 16.29 -20.05
C CYS A 747 -13.64 17.12 -20.71
N ASN A 748 -14.88 16.62 -20.66
CA ASN A 748 -16.05 17.36 -21.13
C ASN A 748 -16.47 18.45 -20.14
#